data_AF-A0A1S6ER48-F1
#
_entry.id   AF-A0A1S6ER48-F1
#
_cell.length_a   1.000
_cell.length_b   1.000
_cell.length_c   1.000
_cell.angle_alpha   90.00
_cell.angle_beta   90.00
_cell.angle_gamma   90.00
#
_symmetry.space_group_name_H-M   'P 1'
#
loop_
_entity.id
_entity.type
_entity.pdbx_description
1 polymer ?
#
loop_
_entity_poly.entity_id
_entity_poly.type
_entity_poly.pdbx_seq_one_letter_code
_entity_poly.pdbx_strand_id
1 'polypeptide(L)'
;MTLRDSFPTTSAAYPGLANWDAEFEWKGVAPMAVAGFFRDAIEQAQGADRQPFFDLAETIRGDLTAETRRIGDDEGAVWLDAMRFIISIPAIMTTVAMGAHGDCYNWLHWSASRTHNVNLRANQGDYRLPPYDGVATPMNAACLRNLTDWITAALMIARKFGGMDDWCDQIADYCIAHVLDEIVAGDVVRGVPAIVTIANWATNRGHKCAEPLVSSMAEIYGRPGIDDRSKATMAVLFTTAAAQWTRQTHQEWAKEALRDLRHVLVEHEVVQLLAVTIDDYEDWTAARVQILGEVRKLADEYRALETGPAAILALEARVAIIHPLIFSLTEIGTVADIMDLLWAWYGVDGMEQASADVLYIGSAHKNGVAYLWPGGRHLIEGDEGGESLEGLLAGLSTALNEYFRGPAGDRALLLDERMLGAPAHDKAPELTAAIARHYRFDELAPHLPERWRPRSVVVMPAHRDPVQATLSNILGWLAPMEASLAAPLQDRTTRCVSIWPGETQTTEAEVSFIRAVGLHAGWEVKVVEAPLDQRAFQAFYEDADADLVWVIGHGEQSPFRQSESGLVLADGTVLTSAEIAAYARPETGRRLLVLNICSATATQNRGGLARIGFGHELTTADQSVIGHLWPIDYYAALAFGCSLSLDLAGSSVAEALASTMARMQQPERLIRDFETVDATQEAISRLRSERAAEQISNLLSWGSPVLLT
;
A
#
# COMPACT_ATOMS: atom_id res chain seq x y z
N MET A 1 -9.53 -35.43 -25.69
CA MET A 1 -8.33 -34.55 -25.66
C MET A 1 -7.43 -35.02 -24.53
N THR A 2 -6.18 -34.58 -24.43
CA THR A 2 -5.31 -34.92 -23.28
C THR A 2 -5.34 -33.82 -22.23
N LEU A 3 -4.88 -34.11 -21.00
CA LEU A 3 -4.65 -33.07 -19.99
C LEU A 3 -3.64 -32.02 -20.49
N ARG A 4 -2.60 -32.44 -21.20
CA ARG A 4 -1.61 -31.56 -21.81
C ARG A 4 -2.23 -30.54 -22.77
N ASP A 5 -3.26 -30.94 -23.51
CA ASP A 5 -3.96 -30.05 -24.45
C ASP A 5 -4.76 -28.95 -23.72
N SER A 6 -5.29 -29.24 -22.52
CA SER A 6 -6.00 -28.26 -21.67
C SER A 6 -5.09 -27.43 -20.78
N PHE A 7 -3.94 -27.97 -20.40
CA PHE A 7 -3.00 -27.37 -19.44
C PHE A 7 -1.57 -27.29 -20.01
N PRO A 8 -1.38 -26.67 -21.20
CA PRO A 8 -0.10 -26.68 -21.87
C PRO A 8 1.00 -25.97 -21.06
N THR A 9 0.69 -24.82 -20.45
CA THR A 9 1.68 -24.06 -19.69
C THR A 9 2.02 -24.75 -18.37
N THR A 10 1.01 -25.25 -17.65
CA THR A 10 1.22 -26.01 -16.40
C THR A 10 2.02 -27.28 -16.66
N SER A 11 1.72 -28.01 -17.75
CA SER A 11 2.45 -29.23 -18.09
C SER A 11 3.91 -29.00 -18.46
N ALA A 12 4.22 -27.83 -19.05
CA ALA A 12 5.58 -27.45 -19.40
C ALA A 12 6.39 -27.02 -18.16
N ALA A 13 5.78 -26.24 -17.26
CA ALA A 13 6.42 -25.79 -16.03
C ALA A 13 6.56 -26.92 -14.99
N TYR A 14 5.58 -27.83 -14.92
CA TYR A 14 5.48 -28.89 -13.93
C TYR A 14 5.29 -30.28 -14.56
N PRO A 15 6.28 -30.78 -15.34
CA PRO A 15 6.13 -32.03 -16.10
C PRO A 15 5.95 -33.27 -15.22
N GLY A 16 6.41 -33.23 -13.97
CA GLY A 16 6.26 -34.32 -13.00
C GLY A 16 5.00 -34.28 -12.14
N LEU A 17 4.14 -33.26 -12.31
CA LEU A 17 2.98 -33.05 -11.45
C LEU A 17 1.87 -34.08 -11.70
N ALA A 18 1.54 -34.35 -12.98
CA ALA A 18 0.45 -35.24 -13.35
C ALA A 18 0.84 -36.15 -14.54
N ASN A 19 0.02 -37.17 -14.81
CA ASN A 19 0.10 -37.89 -16.09
C ASN A 19 -0.55 -37.06 -17.20
N TRP A 20 0.22 -36.13 -17.77
CA TRP A 20 -0.25 -35.14 -18.74
C TRP A 20 -0.81 -35.73 -20.04
N ASP A 21 -0.43 -36.96 -20.39
CA ASP A 21 -0.90 -37.63 -21.61
C ASP A 21 -2.19 -38.44 -21.38
N ALA A 22 -2.77 -38.39 -20.17
CA ALA A 22 -4.06 -39.00 -19.87
C ALA A 22 -5.20 -38.32 -20.65
N GLU A 23 -6.18 -39.13 -21.08
CA GLU A 23 -7.40 -38.63 -21.70
C GLU A 23 -8.20 -37.78 -20.72
N PHE A 24 -8.68 -36.64 -21.21
CA PHE A 24 -9.45 -35.65 -20.47
C PHE A 24 -10.63 -35.18 -21.31
N GLU A 25 -11.75 -34.99 -20.63
CA GLU A 25 -12.96 -34.39 -21.17
C GLU A 25 -13.51 -33.40 -20.15
N TRP A 26 -13.99 -32.25 -20.63
CA TRP A 26 -14.57 -31.19 -19.80
C TRP A 26 -15.92 -31.54 -19.17
N LYS A 27 -16.44 -32.76 -19.40
CA LYS A 27 -17.73 -33.23 -18.89
C LYS A 27 -17.53 -34.54 -18.11
N GLY A 28 -18.42 -34.79 -17.14
CA GLY A 28 -18.43 -36.03 -16.38
C GLY A 28 -17.52 -36.00 -15.15
N VAL A 29 -16.89 -37.14 -14.82
CA VAL A 29 -16.14 -37.30 -13.56
C VAL A 29 -14.71 -36.74 -13.62
N ALA A 30 -14.15 -36.59 -14.82
CA ALA A 30 -12.76 -36.16 -15.01
C ALA A 30 -12.48 -34.75 -14.46
N PRO A 31 -13.30 -33.71 -14.74
CA PRO A 31 -13.07 -32.37 -14.18
C PRO A 31 -13.03 -32.34 -12.64
N MET A 32 -13.87 -33.14 -11.98
CA MET A 32 -13.90 -33.22 -10.51
C MET A 32 -12.59 -33.79 -9.95
N ALA A 33 -12.08 -34.87 -10.53
CA ALA A 33 -10.83 -35.48 -10.11
C ALA A 33 -9.64 -34.53 -10.32
N VAL A 34 -9.61 -33.83 -11.47
CA VAL A 34 -8.56 -32.86 -11.79
C VAL A 34 -8.63 -31.62 -10.91
N ALA A 35 -9.84 -31.10 -10.61
CA ALA A 35 -10.03 -29.97 -9.71
C ALA A 35 -9.54 -30.28 -8.29
N GLY A 36 -9.89 -31.46 -7.76
CA GLY A 36 -9.39 -31.93 -6.46
C GLY A 36 -7.87 -32.08 -6.47
N PHE A 37 -7.32 -32.74 -7.49
CA PHE A 37 -5.88 -32.92 -7.64
C PHE A 37 -5.10 -31.60 -7.66
N PHE A 38 -5.52 -30.63 -8.48
CA PHE A 38 -4.83 -29.35 -8.56
C PHE A 38 -4.97 -28.52 -7.29
N ARG A 39 -6.13 -28.55 -6.65
CA ARG A 39 -6.31 -27.93 -5.34
C ARG A 39 -5.33 -28.52 -4.33
N ASP A 40 -5.26 -29.84 -4.21
CA ASP A 40 -4.37 -30.52 -3.28
C ASP A 40 -2.89 -30.23 -3.60
N ALA A 41 -2.52 -30.17 -4.88
CA ALA A 41 -1.18 -29.81 -5.31
C ALA A 41 -0.80 -28.36 -4.95
N ILE A 42 -1.73 -27.42 -5.12
CA ILE A 42 -1.55 -26.03 -4.70
C ILE A 42 -1.38 -25.97 -3.18
N GLU A 43 -2.26 -26.62 -2.41
CA GLU A 43 -2.15 -26.66 -0.94
C GLU A 43 -0.83 -27.30 -0.48
N GLN A 44 -0.34 -28.35 -1.16
CA GLN A 44 0.96 -28.98 -0.85
C GLN A 44 2.17 -28.12 -1.21
N ALA A 45 2.04 -27.22 -2.20
CA ALA A 45 3.07 -26.25 -2.54
C ALA A 45 3.18 -25.13 -1.49
N GLN A 46 2.27 -25.06 -0.51
CA GLN A 46 2.31 -24.12 0.59
C GLN A 46 3.43 -24.49 1.57
N GLY A 47 4.64 -23.99 1.29
CA GLY A 47 5.82 -24.14 2.13
C GLY A 47 6.12 -22.89 2.97
N ALA A 48 7.32 -22.88 3.56
CA ALA A 48 7.88 -21.68 4.19
C ALA A 48 8.10 -20.55 3.17
N ASP A 49 8.51 -20.92 1.95
CA ASP A 49 8.46 -20.05 0.79
C ASP A 49 7.11 -20.21 0.09
N ARG A 50 6.38 -19.10 -0.08
CA ARG A 50 5.06 -19.07 -0.72
C ARG A 50 5.13 -18.81 -2.22
N GLN A 51 6.30 -18.49 -2.78
CA GLN A 51 6.44 -18.25 -4.22
C GLN A 51 6.03 -19.48 -5.04
N PRO A 52 6.45 -20.72 -4.71
CA PRO A 52 6.03 -21.91 -5.47
C PRO A 52 4.51 -22.15 -5.44
N PHE A 53 3.84 -21.80 -4.34
CA PHE A 53 2.39 -21.87 -4.21
C PHE A 53 1.70 -20.94 -5.23
N PHE A 54 2.13 -19.69 -5.30
CA PHE A 54 1.54 -18.71 -6.20
C PHE A 54 1.90 -19.00 -7.67
N ASP A 55 3.15 -19.37 -7.96
CA ASP A 55 3.57 -19.72 -9.31
C ASP A 55 2.73 -20.88 -9.89
N LEU A 56 2.47 -21.91 -9.09
CA LEU A 56 1.63 -23.04 -9.51
C LEU A 56 0.17 -22.59 -9.72
N ALA A 57 -0.40 -21.87 -8.76
CA ALA A 57 -1.78 -21.39 -8.83
C ALA A 57 -2.00 -20.47 -10.05
N GLU A 58 -1.10 -19.51 -10.28
CA GLU A 58 -1.15 -18.59 -11.42
C GLU A 58 -0.99 -19.29 -12.76
N THR A 59 -0.13 -20.30 -12.84
CA THR A 59 0.06 -21.09 -14.06
C THR A 59 -1.22 -21.86 -14.41
N ILE A 60 -1.84 -22.53 -13.43
CA ILE A 60 -3.11 -23.24 -13.62
C ILE A 60 -4.23 -22.26 -14.00
N ARG A 61 -4.29 -21.10 -13.34
CA ARG A 61 -5.24 -20.02 -13.68
C ARG A 61 -5.08 -19.57 -15.12
N GLY A 62 -3.84 -19.42 -15.61
CA GLY A 62 -3.52 -19.04 -16.98
C GLY A 62 -4.11 -20.03 -18.00
N ASP A 63 -3.87 -21.32 -17.80
CA ASP A 63 -4.41 -22.39 -18.66
C ASP A 63 -5.95 -22.40 -18.65
N LEU A 64 -6.58 -22.35 -17.47
CA LEU A 64 -8.05 -22.31 -17.35
C LEU A 64 -8.68 -21.05 -17.98
N THR A 65 -7.96 -19.92 -17.93
CA THR A 65 -8.39 -18.68 -18.59
C THR A 65 -8.30 -18.79 -20.10
N ALA A 66 -7.28 -19.46 -20.64
CA ALA A 66 -7.18 -19.77 -22.07
C ALA A 66 -8.30 -20.72 -22.50
N GLU A 67 -8.59 -21.75 -21.69
CA GLU A 67 -9.68 -22.70 -21.94
C GLU A 67 -11.06 -22.04 -21.93
N THR A 68 -11.28 -21.04 -21.07
CA THR A 68 -12.52 -20.24 -21.05
C THR A 68 -12.79 -19.58 -22.41
N ARG A 69 -11.75 -19.20 -23.15
CA ARG A 69 -11.87 -18.61 -24.50
C ARG A 69 -12.09 -19.66 -25.60
N ARG A 70 -11.73 -20.92 -25.33
CA ARG A 70 -11.77 -22.03 -26.31
C ARG A 70 -13.09 -22.81 -26.24
N ILE A 71 -13.64 -23.00 -25.05
CA ILE A 71 -14.92 -23.71 -24.85
C ILE A 71 -16.06 -22.82 -25.36
N GLY A 72 -16.61 -23.19 -26.52
CA GLY A 72 -17.71 -22.48 -27.17
C GLY A 72 -19.11 -23.01 -26.88
N ASP A 73 -19.25 -24.11 -26.13
CA ASP A 73 -20.55 -24.67 -25.72
C ASP A 73 -20.89 -24.33 -24.25
N ASP A 74 -22.15 -24.00 -23.99
CA ASP A 74 -22.59 -23.58 -22.64
C ASP A 74 -22.41 -24.68 -21.59
N GLU A 75 -22.51 -25.95 -21.99
CA GLU A 75 -22.42 -27.11 -21.11
C GLU A 75 -20.97 -27.40 -20.66
N GLY A 76 -19.97 -27.37 -21.55
CA GLY A 76 -18.57 -27.51 -21.13
C GLY A 76 -18.12 -26.35 -20.24
N ALA A 77 -18.67 -25.17 -20.49
CA ALA A 77 -18.26 -23.96 -19.79
C ALA A 77 -18.74 -23.93 -18.32
N VAL A 78 -19.90 -24.50 -17.98
CA VAL A 78 -20.36 -24.58 -16.57
C VAL A 78 -19.49 -25.52 -15.72
N TRP A 79 -18.96 -26.59 -16.33
CA TRP A 79 -17.98 -27.46 -15.68
C TRP A 79 -16.65 -26.76 -15.43
N LEU A 80 -16.22 -25.94 -16.39
CA LEU A 80 -15.05 -25.08 -16.23
C LEU A 80 -15.24 -24.09 -15.08
N ASP A 81 -16.41 -23.45 -14.94
CA ASP A 81 -16.69 -22.55 -13.81
C ASP A 81 -16.61 -23.27 -12.47
N ALA A 82 -17.20 -24.46 -12.37
CA ALA A 82 -17.13 -25.27 -11.16
C ALA A 82 -15.67 -25.62 -10.79
N MET A 83 -14.83 -25.94 -11.78
CA MET A 83 -13.41 -26.24 -11.57
C MET A 83 -12.62 -24.99 -11.16
N ARG A 84 -12.85 -23.85 -11.81
CA ARG A 84 -12.25 -22.56 -11.44
C ARG A 84 -12.59 -22.17 -10.01
N PHE A 85 -13.86 -22.33 -9.63
CA PHE A 85 -14.33 -22.07 -8.27
C PHE A 85 -13.52 -22.87 -7.25
N ILE A 86 -13.44 -24.19 -7.38
CA ILE A 86 -12.72 -25.06 -6.43
C ILE A 86 -11.22 -24.74 -6.37
N ILE A 87 -10.56 -24.57 -7.52
CA ILE A 87 -9.11 -24.33 -7.60
C ILE A 87 -8.72 -22.97 -7.02
N SER A 88 -9.62 -21.99 -7.07
CA SER A 88 -9.34 -20.64 -6.54
C SER A 88 -9.27 -20.57 -5.01
N ILE A 89 -9.93 -21.50 -4.29
CA ILE A 89 -10.15 -21.39 -2.84
C ILE A 89 -8.85 -21.30 -2.04
N PRO A 90 -7.82 -22.15 -2.27
CA PRO A 90 -6.56 -22.02 -1.55
C PRO A 90 -5.92 -20.63 -1.75
N ALA A 91 -5.93 -20.11 -2.98
CA ALA A 91 -5.35 -18.80 -3.28
C ALA A 91 -6.15 -17.65 -2.63
N ILE A 92 -7.48 -17.73 -2.64
CA ILE A 92 -8.37 -16.77 -1.96
C ILE A 92 -8.04 -16.74 -0.45
N MET A 93 -8.03 -17.90 0.21
CA MET A 93 -7.83 -17.97 1.65
C MET A 93 -6.41 -17.56 2.07
N THR A 94 -5.40 -17.94 1.30
CA THR A 94 -4.01 -17.53 1.54
C THR A 94 -3.84 -16.02 1.37
N THR A 95 -4.40 -15.42 0.33
CA THR A 95 -4.31 -13.96 0.10
C THR A 95 -5.07 -13.16 1.16
N VAL A 96 -6.23 -13.64 1.63
CA VAL A 96 -6.94 -13.09 2.80
C VAL A 96 -6.04 -13.11 4.04
N ALA A 97 -5.50 -14.29 4.38
CA ALA A 97 -4.66 -14.46 5.56
C ALA A 97 -3.40 -13.59 5.51
N MET A 98 -2.88 -13.34 4.29
CA MET A 98 -1.74 -12.47 4.01
C MET A 98 -2.05 -10.97 4.11
N GLY A 99 -3.33 -10.57 4.13
CA GLY A 99 -3.73 -9.17 3.97
C GLY A 99 -3.53 -8.63 2.55
N ALA A 100 -3.29 -9.50 1.57
CA ALA A 100 -3.11 -9.18 0.15
C ALA A 100 -4.48 -9.00 -0.52
N HIS A 101 -5.26 -8.02 -0.05
CA HIS A 101 -6.67 -7.90 -0.45
C HIS A 101 -6.88 -7.65 -1.94
N GLY A 102 -5.97 -6.95 -2.63
CA GLY A 102 -6.06 -6.74 -4.08
C GLY A 102 -5.93 -8.05 -4.88
N ASP A 103 -5.01 -8.93 -4.47
CA ASP A 103 -4.87 -10.26 -5.08
C ASP A 103 -6.09 -11.13 -4.76
N CYS A 104 -6.56 -11.07 -3.51
CA CYS A 104 -7.77 -11.78 -3.09
C CYS A 104 -8.99 -11.35 -3.92
N TYR A 105 -9.17 -10.04 -4.12
CA TYR A 105 -10.21 -9.46 -4.96
C TYR A 105 -10.15 -10.04 -6.39
N ASN A 106 -8.96 -10.13 -6.99
CA ASN A 106 -8.78 -10.73 -8.31
C ASN A 106 -9.16 -12.22 -8.33
N TRP A 107 -8.75 -13.00 -7.33
CA TRP A 107 -9.12 -14.41 -7.24
C TRP A 107 -10.63 -14.61 -7.04
N LEU A 108 -11.28 -13.77 -6.23
CA LEU A 108 -12.72 -13.79 -6.02
C LEU A 108 -13.48 -13.51 -7.33
N HIS A 109 -13.13 -12.44 -8.04
CA HIS A 109 -13.76 -12.14 -9.34
C HIS A 109 -13.47 -13.22 -10.38
N TRP A 110 -12.24 -13.73 -10.44
CA TRP A 110 -11.88 -14.82 -11.35
C TRP A 110 -12.68 -16.10 -11.06
N SER A 111 -12.91 -16.43 -9.80
CA SER A 111 -13.66 -17.64 -9.43
C SER A 111 -15.13 -17.60 -9.85
N ALA A 112 -15.71 -16.39 -9.97
CA ALA A 112 -17.13 -16.19 -10.19
C ALA A 112 -17.49 -15.62 -11.57
N SER A 113 -16.52 -15.11 -12.34
CA SER A 113 -16.78 -14.53 -13.66
C SER A 113 -15.77 -15.00 -14.71
N ARG A 114 -16.27 -15.50 -15.84
CA ARG A 114 -15.47 -15.86 -17.03
C ARG A 114 -14.86 -14.67 -17.75
N THR A 115 -15.49 -13.50 -17.63
CA THR A 115 -15.04 -12.28 -18.31
C THR A 115 -14.08 -11.47 -17.47
N HIS A 116 -13.82 -11.87 -16.23
CA HIS A 116 -12.82 -11.23 -15.39
C HIS A 116 -11.45 -11.26 -16.06
N ASN A 117 -10.89 -10.07 -16.26
CA ASN A 117 -9.53 -9.91 -16.73
C ASN A 117 -8.70 -9.38 -15.56
N VAL A 118 -7.77 -10.21 -15.11
CA VAL A 118 -6.89 -9.96 -13.96
C VAL A 118 -5.96 -8.76 -14.16
N ASN A 119 -5.78 -8.34 -15.42
CA ASN A 119 -4.99 -7.16 -15.79
C ASN A 119 -5.85 -5.88 -15.86
N LEU A 120 -7.18 -6.00 -15.79
CA LEU A 120 -8.08 -4.84 -15.72
C LEU A 120 -8.34 -4.47 -14.25
N ARG A 121 -8.41 -3.17 -14.00
CA ARG A 121 -8.53 -2.60 -12.64
C ARG A 121 -9.98 -2.56 -12.13
N ALA A 122 -10.96 -2.65 -13.02
CA ALA A 122 -12.38 -2.66 -12.71
C ALA A 122 -13.06 -3.84 -13.41
N ASN A 123 -13.97 -4.50 -12.71
CA ASN A 123 -14.61 -5.72 -13.19
C ASN A 123 -16.06 -5.49 -13.55
N GLN A 124 -16.39 -5.79 -14.80
CA GLN A 124 -17.77 -5.95 -15.26
C GLN A 124 -17.90 -7.35 -15.84
N GLY A 125 -18.90 -8.10 -15.40
CA GLY A 125 -19.10 -9.46 -15.87
C GLY A 125 -20.33 -10.12 -15.31
N ASP A 126 -20.72 -11.21 -15.97
CA ASP A 126 -21.77 -12.10 -15.51
C ASP A 126 -21.21 -12.99 -14.41
N TYR A 127 -21.58 -12.67 -13.17
CA TYR A 127 -21.16 -13.43 -11.99
C TYR A 127 -22.05 -14.65 -11.77
N ARG A 128 -21.43 -15.80 -11.47
CA ARG A 128 -22.11 -17.06 -11.17
C ARG A 128 -21.47 -17.74 -9.98
N LEU A 129 -22.31 -18.18 -9.04
CA LEU A 129 -21.93 -18.98 -7.88
C LEU A 129 -22.53 -20.38 -8.01
N PRO A 130 -21.93 -21.40 -7.35
CA PRO A 130 -22.55 -22.72 -7.27
C PRO A 130 -23.91 -22.62 -6.56
N PRO A 131 -24.86 -23.56 -6.79
CA PRO A 131 -24.73 -24.69 -7.69
C PRO A 131 -24.84 -24.26 -9.16
N TYR A 132 -24.05 -24.91 -10.03
CA TYR A 132 -24.05 -24.67 -11.46
C TYR A 132 -25.01 -25.61 -12.17
N ASP A 133 -25.98 -25.04 -12.88
CA ASP A 133 -26.93 -25.81 -13.69
C ASP A 133 -26.20 -26.65 -14.74
N GLY A 134 -26.57 -27.93 -14.88
CA GLY A 134 -25.94 -28.87 -15.82
C GLY A 134 -24.65 -29.54 -15.32
N VAL A 135 -24.14 -29.16 -14.14
CA VAL A 135 -22.99 -29.83 -13.50
C VAL A 135 -23.45 -30.97 -12.59
N ALA A 136 -22.72 -32.08 -12.56
CA ALA A 136 -23.11 -33.25 -11.79
C ALA A 136 -23.14 -32.97 -10.27
N THR A 137 -24.07 -33.64 -9.57
CA THR A 137 -24.29 -33.47 -8.13
C THR A 137 -23.01 -33.59 -7.28
N PRO A 138 -22.08 -34.53 -7.51
CA PRO A 138 -20.85 -34.61 -6.70
C PRO A 138 -19.94 -33.37 -6.83
N MET A 139 -19.85 -32.80 -8.03
CA MET A 139 -19.06 -31.59 -8.29
C MET A 139 -19.73 -30.36 -7.67
N ASN A 140 -21.04 -30.21 -7.83
CA ASN A 140 -21.79 -29.14 -7.16
C ASN A 140 -21.72 -29.26 -5.62
N ALA A 141 -21.77 -30.46 -5.07
CA ALA A 141 -21.56 -30.69 -3.64
C ALA A 141 -20.14 -30.29 -3.21
N ALA A 142 -19.12 -30.51 -4.05
CA ALA A 142 -17.76 -30.04 -3.77
C ALA A 142 -17.66 -28.51 -3.80
N CYS A 143 -18.30 -27.85 -4.76
CA CYS A 143 -18.33 -26.39 -4.82
C CYS A 143 -19.05 -25.80 -3.59
N LEU A 144 -20.23 -26.32 -3.24
CA LEU A 144 -20.99 -25.88 -2.07
C LEU A 144 -20.20 -26.04 -0.76
N ARG A 145 -19.45 -27.12 -0.58
CA ARG A 145 -18.59 -27.29 0.61
C ARG A 145 -17.51 -26.21 0.77
N ASN A 146 -17.11 -25.54 -0.32
CA ASN A 146 -16.12 -24.46 -0.29
C ASN A 146 -16.76 -23.08 -0.40
N LEU A 147 -18.08 -23.01 -0.58
CA LEU A 147 -18.79 -21.75 -0.74
C LEU A 147 -18.77 -20.92 0.54
N THR A 148 -18.81 -21.54 1.72
CA THR A 148 -18.69 -20.84 3.02
C THR A 148 -17.37 -20.07 3.16
N ASP A 149 -16.25 -20.68 2.76
CA ASP A 149 -14.93 -20.04 2.80
C ASP A 149 -14.87 -18.88 1.79
N TRP A 150 -15.41 -19.11 0.59
CA TRP A 150 -15.56 -18.08 -0.44
C TRP A 150 -16.39 -16.88 0.04
N ILE A 151 -17.54 -17.11 0.67
CA ILE A 151 -18.44 -16.07 1.21
C ILE A 151 -17.71 -15.25 2.28
N THR A 152 -17.00 -15.94 3.17
CA THR A 152 -16.20 -15.30 4.22
C THR A 152 -15.18 -14.35 3.59
N ALA A 153 -14.42 -14.81 2.60
CA ALA A 153 -13.46 -13.96 1.92
C ALA A 153 -14.13 -12.81 1.15
N ALA A 154 -15.17 -13.09 0.37
CA ALA A 154 -15.86 -12.11 -0.47
C ALA A 154 -16.40 -10.93 0.34
N LEU A 155 -17.14 -11.22 1.42
CA LEU A 155 -17.77 -10.15 2.20
C LEU A 155 -16.78 -9.43 3.12
N MET A 156 -15.69 -10.10 3.50
CA MET A 156 -14.57 -9.43 4.18
C MET A 156 -13.87 -8.46 3.23
N ILE A 157 -13.61 -8.86 1.99
CA ILE A 157 -12.96 -8.03 0.97
C ILE A 157 -13.85 -6.85 0.58
N ALA A 158 -15.14 -7.08 0.32
CA ALA A 158 -16.09 -6.01 0.05
C ALA A 158 -16.06 -4.95 1.16
N ARG A 159 -16.08 -5.39 2.44
CA ARG A 159 -16.01 -4.47 3.58
C ARG A 159 -14.66 -3.78 3.78
N LYS A 160 -13.53 -4.49 3.58
CA LYS A 160 -12.20 -4.02 4.01
C LYS A 160 -11.40 -3.36 2.89
N PHE A 161 -11.51 -3.88 1.67
CA PHE A 161 -10.82 -3.37 0.49
C PHE A 161 -11.72 -2.40 -0.30
N GLY A 162 -13.04 -2.54 -0.16
CA GLY A 162 -14.02 -1.89 -1.04
C GLY A 162 -14.07 -2.57 -2.40
N GLY A 163 -15.15 -2.33 -3.16
CA GLY A 163 -15.40 -3.00 -4.43
C GLY A 163 -15.99 -4.39 -4.23
N MET A 164 -16.82 -4.83 -5.19
CA MET A 164 -17.81 -5.91 -5.03
C MET A 164 -19.08 -5.55 -4.25
N ASP A 165 -19.25 -4.33 -3.72
CA ASP A 165 -20.40 -3.99 -2.86
C ASP A 165 -21.76 -4.22 -3.54
N ASP A 166 -21.92 -3.70 -4.76
CA ASP A 166 -23.15 -3.89 -5.56
C ASP A 166 -23.41 -5.37 -5.87
N TRP A 167 -22.34 -6.16 -6.03
CA TRP A 167 -22.47 -7.58 -6.30
C TRP A 167 -22.83 -8.34 -5.02
N CYS A 168 -22.21 -7.99 -3.89
CA CYS A 168 -22.50 -8.55 -2.57
C CYS A 168 -23.95 -8.24 -2.16
N ASP A 169 -24.46 -7.04 -2.45
CA ASP A 169 -25.87 -6.66 -2.27
C ASP A 169 -26.82 -7.60 -3.04
N GLN A 170 -26.43 -8.04 -4.25
CA GLN A 170 -27.25 -8.96 -5.07
C GLN A 170 -27.24 -10.41 -4.57
N ILE A 171 -26.13 -10.87 -3.97
CA ILE A 171 -25.98 -12.26 -3.53
C ILE A 171 -26.19 -12.45 -2.02
N ALA A 172 -26.39 -11.38 -1.25
CA ALA A 172 -26.47 -11.44 0.22
C ALA A 172 -27.51 -12.45 0.72
N ASP A 173 -28.73 -12.41 0.18
CA ASP A 173 -29.81 -13.32 0.60
C ASP A 173 -29.45 -14.81 0.31
N TYR A 174 -28.76 -15.07 -0.81
CA TYR A 174 -28.26 -16.40 -1.15
C TYR A 174 -27.16 -16.86 -0.17
N CYS A 175 -26.19 -16.00 0.11
CA CYS A 175 -25.09 -16.29 1.03
C CYS A 175 -25.59 -16.55 2.45
N ILE A 176 -26.56 -15.76 2.93
CA ILE A 176 -27.17 -15.93 4.25
C ILE A 176 -27.85 -17.30 4.35
N ALA A 177 -28.69 -17.66 3.36
CA ALA A 177 -29.38 -18.93 3.37
C ALA A 177 -28.40 -20.12 3.41
N HIS A 178 -27.37 -20.10 2.56
CA HIS A 178 -26.36 -21.16 2.53
C HIS A 178 -25.61 -21.30 3.86
N VAL A 179 -25.14 -20.20 4.43
CA VAL A 179 -24.39 -20.23 5.69
C VAL A 179 -25.26 -20.71 6.85
N LEU A 180 -26.53 -20.31 6.90
CA LEU A 180 -27.46 -20.80 7.93
C LEU A 180 -27.72 -22.31 7.79
N ASP A 181 -27.87 -22.82 6.56
CA ASP A 181 -28.04 -24.26 6.33
C ASP A 181 -26.80 -25.07 6.79
N GLU A 182 -25.59 -24.57 6.54
CA GLU A 182 -24.34 -25.21 7.01
C GLU A 182 -24.23 -25.21 8.55
N ILE A 183 -24.60 -24.11 9.21
CA ILE A 183 -24.66 -24.03 10.68
C ILE A 183 -25.66 -25.06 11.22
N VAL A 184 -26.85 -25.17 10.63
CA VAL A 184 -27.89 -26.14 11.03
C VAL A 184 -27.43 -27.59 10.77
N ALA A 185 -26.65 -27.83 9.72
CA ALA A 185 -26.04 -29.12 9.42
C ALA A 185 -24.88 -29.50 10.39
N GLY A 186 -24.45 -28.57 11.24
CA GLY A 186 -23.46 -28.80 12.29
C GLY A 186 -22.06 -28.26 12.00
N ASP A 187 -21.85 -27.58 10.87
CA ASP A 187 -20.57 -26.94 10.55
C ASP A 187 -20.46 -25.53 11.16
N VAL A 188 -20.48 -25.49 12.49
CA VAL A 188 -20.39 -24.23 13.26
C VAL A 188 -19.04 -23.56 13.05
N VAL A 189 -17.97 -24.35 12.88
CA VAL A 189 -16.59 -23.86 12.75
C VAL A 189 -16.41 -22.95 11.52
N ARG A 190 -17.01 -23.31 10.38
CA ARG A 190 -16.97 -22.47 9.17
C ARG A 190 -18.16 -21.52 9.07
N GLY A 191 -19.34 -21.95 9.54
CA GLY A 191 -20.56 -21.15 9.46
C GLY A 191 -20.53 -19.88 10.31
N VAL A 192 -19.97 -19.91 11.53
CA VAL A 192 -19.93 -18.74 12.43
C VAL A 192 -19.05 -17.61 11.87
N PRO A 193 -17.80 -17.85 11.42
CA PRO A 193 -16.99 -16.81 10.77
C PRO A 193 -17.67 -16.20 9.53
N ALA A 194 -18.34 -17.02 8.72
CA ALA A 194 -19.04 -16.56 7.53
C ALA A 194 -20.22 -15.63 7.89
N ILE A 195 -21.09 -16.03 8.83
CA ILE A 195 -22.24 -15.20 9.22
C ILE A 195 -21.80 -13.92 9.94
N VAL A 196 -20.72 -13.97 10.72
CA VAL A 196 -20.10 -12.78 11.34
C VAL A 196 -19.64 -11.81 10.26
N THR A 197 -18.99 -12.29 9.22
CA THR A 197 -18.50 -11.45 8.13
C THR A 197 -19.65 -10.84 7.34
N ILE A 198 -20.72 -11.61 7.09
CA ILE A 198 -21.95 -11.08 6.48
C ILE A 198 -22.57 -9.98 7.35
N ALA A 199 -22.73 -10.23 8.65
CA ALA A 199 -23.30 -9.25 9.56
C ALA A 199 -22.44 -7.98 9.63
N ASN A 200 -21.10 -8.11 9.64
CA ASN A 200 -20.18 -6.98 9.63
C ASN A 200 -20.33 -6.14 8.34
N TRP A 201 -20.29 -6.78 7.17
CA TRP A 201 -20.52 -6.11 5.89
C TRP A 201 -21.88 -5.42 5.86
N ALA A 202 -22.96 -6.13 6.21
CA ALA A 202 -24.32 -5.60 6.19
C ALA A 202 -24.47 -4.38 7.12
N THR A 203 -23.84 -4.41 8.30
CA THR A 203 -23.81 -3.30 9.26
C THR A 203 -23.19 -2.05 8.65
N ASN A 204 -21.99 -2.18 8.07
CA ASN A 204 -21.26 -1.05 7.49
C ASN A 204 -21.95 -0.51 6.23
N ARG A 205 -22.63 -1.38 5.48
CA ARG A 205 -23.38 -1.01 4.28
C ARG A 205 -24.74 -0.36 4.59
N GLY A 206 -25.25 -0.51 5.82
CA GLY A 206 -26.62 -0.15 6.16
C GLY A 206 -27.66 -1.08 5.48
N HIS A 207 -27.28 -2.32 5.20
CA HIS A 207 -28.15 -3.29 4.52
C HIS A 207 -29.26 -3.78 5.45
N LYS A 208 -30.46 -4.02 4.89
CA LYS A 208 -31.69 -4.41 5.62
C LYS A 208 -31.56 -5.67 6.49
N CYS A 209 -30.58 -6.54 6.21
CA CYS A 209 -30.37 -7.78 6.97
C CYS A 209 -29.51 -7.60 8.23
N ALA A 210 -28.87 -6.44 8.43
CA ALA A 210 -27.92 -6.23 9.52
C ALA A 210 -28.57 -6.44 10.91
N GLU A 211 -29.66 -5.72 11.18
CA GLU A 211 -30.35 -5.79 12.48
C GLU A 211 -30.86 -7.22 12.81
N PRO A 212 -31.62 -7.91 11.93
CA PRO A 212 -32.08 -9.27 12.22
C PRO A 212 -30.95 -10.27 12.47
N LEU A 213 -29.85 -10.18 11.68
CA LEU A 213 -28.71 -11.07 11.82
C LEU A 213 -27.99 -10.84 13.16
N VAL A 214 -27.61 -9.60 13.45
CA VAL A 214 -26.87 -9.25 14.66
C VAL A 214 -27.69 -9.56 15.92
N SER A 215 -28.97 -9.23 15.92
CA SER A 215 -29.87 -9.53 17.04
C SER A 215 -29.96 -11.04 17.31
N SER A 216 -30.10 -11.84 16.25
CA SER A 216 -30.16 -13.30 16.35
C SER A 216 -28.84 -13.88 16.88
N MET A 217 -27.70 -13.34 16.43
CA MET A 217 -26.39 -13.76 16.93
C MET A 217 -26.21 -13.43 18.41
N ALA A 218 -26.65 -12.25 18.86
CA ALA A 218 -26.59 -11.87 20.27
C ALA A 218 -27.44 -12.81 21.16
N GLU A 219 -28.57 -13.29 20.66
CA GLU A 219 -29.35 -14.33 21.35
C GLU A 219 -28.63 -15.69 21.38
N ILE A 220 -27.97 -16.07 20.28
CA ILE A 220 -27.22 -17.33 20.17
C ILE A 220 -26.01 -17.33 21.11
N TYR A 221 -25.30 -16.21 21.22
CA TYR A 221 -24.13 -16.04 22.08
C TYR A 221 -24.40 -16.50 23.53
N GLY A 222 -25.59 -16.18 24.06
CA GLY A 222 -26.00 -16.53 25.41
C GLY A 222 -26.52 -17.97 25.60
N ARG A 223 -26.60 -18.79 24.53
CA ARG A 223 -27.15 -20.14 24.63
C ARG A 223 -26.12 -21.15 25.14
N PRO A 224 -26.53 -22.13 25.98
CA PRO A 224 -25.68 -23.28 26.30
C PRO A 224 -25.32 -24.07 25.03
N GLY A 225 -24.07 -24.53 24.93
CA GLY A 225 -23.60 -25.39 23.84
C GLY A 225 -22.85 -24.69 22.71
N ILE A 226 -22.78 -23.36 22.71
CA ILE A 226 -21.86 -22.62 21.83
C ILE A 226 -20.47 -22.64 22.43
N ASP A 227 -19.47 -23.02 21.63
CA ASP A 227 -18.07 -23.07 22.04
C ASP A 227 -17.46 -21.66 22.19
N ASP A 228 -16.40 -21.57 22.99
CA ASP A 228 -15.76 -20.30 23.33
C ASP A 228 -15.18 -19.59 22.09
N ARG A 229 -14.70 -20.31 21.07
CA ARG A 229 -14.13 -19.70 19.87
C ARG A 229 -15.21 -19.05 19.00
N SER A 230 -16.36 -19.72 18.85
CA SER A 230 -17.54 -19.14 18.21
C SER A 230 -18.03 -17.90 18.97
N LYS A 231 -18.06 -17.94 20.30
CA LYS A 231 -18.38 -16.76 21.13
C LYS A 231 -17.39 -15.63 20.92
N ALA A 232 -16.09 -15.91 20.90
CA ALA A 232 -15.06 -14.90 20.68
C ALA A 232 -15.25 -14.19 19.33
N THR A 233 -15.49 -14.97 18.26
CA THR A 233 -15.75 -14.44 16.92
C THR A 233 -16.99 -13.53 16.88
N MET A 234 -18.07 -13.92 17.56
CA MET A 234 -19.28 -13.09 17.69
C MET A 234 -19.03 -11.84 18.54
N ALA A 235 -18.29 -11.95 19.64
CA ALA A 235 -18.00 -10.80 20.50
C ALA A 235 -17.20 -9.73 19.76
N VAL A 236 -16.22 -10.12 18.93
CA VAL A 236 -15.45 -9.20 18.07
C VAL A 236 -16.36 -8.44 17.10
N LEU A 237 -17.42 -9.05 16.57
CA LEU A 237 -18.43 -8.32 15.79
C LEU A 237 -19.15 -7.29 16.66
N PHE A 238 -19.55 -7.68 17.87
CA PHE A 238 -20.31 -6.81 18.77
C PHE A 238 -19.48 -5.65 19.34
N THR A 239 -18.16 -5.62 19.13
CA THR A 239 -17.33 -4.45 19.44
C THR A 239 -17.31 -3.41 18.31
N THR A 240 -18.08 -3.61 17.24
CA THR A 240 -18.20 -2.66 16.11
C THR A 240 -19.53 -1.89 16.16
N ALA A 241 -19.89 -1.18 15.08
CA ALA A 241 -21.20 -0.56 14.91
C ALA A 241 -22.39 -1.56 15.05
N ALA A 242 -22.13 -2.87 14.97
CA ALA A 242 -23.14 -3.89 15.22
C ALA A 242 -23.67 -3.86 16.66
N ALA A 243 -22.91 -3.32 17.62
CA ALA A 243 -23.31 -3.20 19.03
C ALA A 243 -24.69 -2.55 19.22
N GLN A 244 -25.08 -1.63 18.32
CA GLN A 244 -26.33 -0.89 18.37
C GLN A 244 -27.60 -1.78 18.38
N TRP A 245 -27.51 -3.02 17.89
CA TRP A 245 -28.59 -4.01 17.91
C TRP A 245 -28.41 -5.09 18.98
N THR A 246 -27.46 -4.91 19.89
CA THR A 246 -27.23 -5.80 21.02
C THR A 246 -27.65 -5.13 22.33
N ARG A 247 -27.59 -5.86 23.45
CA ARG A 247 -27.97 -5.33 24.78
C ARG A 247 -26.87 -4.55 25.48
N GLN A 248 -25.62 -4.71 25.04
CA GLN A 248 -24.43 -4.13 25.65
C GLN A 248 -23.80 -3.12 24.70
N THR A 249 -23.02 -2.19 25.22
CA THR A 249 -22.19 -1.31 24.38
C THR A 249 -21.00 -2.08 23.80
N HIS A 250 -20.34 -1.50 22.78
CA HIS A 250 -19.14 -2.11 22.21
C HIS A 250 -18.01 -2.26 23.25
N GLN A 251 -17.87 -1.32 24.18
CA GLN A 251 -16.88 -1.41 25.26
C GLN A 251 -17.20 -2.51 26.27
N GLU A 252 -18.48 -2.70 26.61
CA GLU A 252 -18.92 -3.77 27.51
C GLU A 252 -18.61 -5.14 26.92
N TRP A 253 -18.92 -5.35 25.65
CA TRP A 253 -18.56 -6.57 24.92
C TRP A 253 -17.04 -6.80 24.88
N ALA A 254 -16.26 -5.74 24.64
CA ALA A 254 -14.80 -5.85 24.62
C ALA A 254 -14.24 -6.28 25.98
N LYS A 255 -14.72 -5.67 27.06
CA LYS A 255 -14.31 -6.00 28.44
C LYS A 255 -14.72 -7.43 28.82
N GLU A 256 -15.92 -7.86 28.43
CA GLU A 256 -16.40 -9.24 28.65
C GLU A 256 -15.53 -10.26 27.90
N ALA A 257 -15.26 -10.04 26.61
CA ALA A 257 -14.44 -10.94 25.81
C ALA A 257 -13.00 -11.04 26.32
N LEU A 258 -12.37 -9.91 26.68
CA LEU A 258 -11.02 -9.90 27.26
C LEU A 258 -10.93 -10.57 28.64
N ARG A 259 -12.03 -10.60 29.40
CA ARG A 259 -12.09 -11.26 30.71
C ARG A 259 -12.34 -12.77 30.57
N ASP A 260 -13.32 -13.15 29.77
CA ASP A 260 -13.90 -14.49 29.78
C ASP A 260 -13.45 -15.37 28.60
N LEU A 261 -12.97 -14.76 27.50
CA LEU A 261 -12.66 -15.45 26.25
C LEU A 261 -11.21 -15.28 25.80
N ARG A 262 -10.34 -14.63 26.60
CA ARG A 262 -8.96 -14.31 26.20
C ARG A 262 -8.12 -15.54 25.82
N HIS A 263 -8.42 -16.72 26.36
CA HIS A 263 -7.71 -17.97 26.06
C HIS A 263 -7.99 -18.52 24.66
N VAL A 264 -9.04 -18.05 23.98
CA VAL A 264 -9.42 -18.48 22.61
C VAL A 264 -9.37 -17.34 21.59
N LEU A 265 -9.03 -16.12 22.02
CA LEU A 265 -8.78 -15.01 21.10
C LEU A 265 -7.50 -15.28 20.31
N VAL A 266 -7.54 -15.00 19.01
CA VAL A 266 -6.31 -14.93 18.21
C VAL A 266 -5.66 -13.56 18.38
N GLU A 267 -4.40 -13.45 18.00
CA GLU A 267 -3.49 -12.41 18.48
C GLU A 267 -3.96 -10.99 18.09
N HIS A 268 -4.45 -10.82 16.86
CA HIS A 268 -5.00 -9.53 16.41
C HIS A 268 -6.33 -9.15 17.08
N GLU A 269 -7.14 -10.12 17.52
CA GLU A 269 -8.40 -9.85 18.21
C GLU A 269 -8.14 -9.25 19.59
N VAL A 270 -7.07 -9.66 20.28
CA VAL A 270 -6.68 -9.06 21.56
C VAL A 270 -6.39 -7.57 21.41
N VAL A 271 -5.62 -7.18 20.39
CA VAL A 271 -5.31 -5.77 20.10
C VAL A 271 -6.57 -4.99 19.74
N GLN A 272 -7.44 -5.55 18.90
CA GLN A 272 -8.70 -4.91 18.50
C GLN A 272 -9.62 -4.68 19.70
N LEU A 273 -9.82 -5.68 20.55
CA LEU A 273 -10.67 -5.56 21.73
C LEU A 273 -10.09 -4.55 22.72
N LEU A 274 -8.77 -4.56 22.95
CA LEU A 274 -8.13 -3.55 23.81
C LEU A 274 -8.33 -2.14 23.25
N ALA A 275 -8.25 -1.95 21.94
CA ALA A 275 -8.52 -0.66 21.31
C ALA A 275 -9.94 -0.15 21.61
N VAL A 276 -10.94 -1.03 21.55
CA VAL A 276 -12.33 -0.68 21.85
C VAL A 276 -12.55 -0.31 23.31
N THR A 277 -11.69 -0.76 24.23
CA THR A 277 -11.85 -0.42 25.66
C THR A 277 -11.50 1.03 26.00
N ILE A 278 -10.93 1.78 25.07
CA ILE A 278 -10.47 3.16 25.28
C ILE A 278 -11.61 4.12 24.90
N ASP A 279 -12.17 4.82 25.89
CA ASP A 279 -13.17 5.87 25.66
C ASP A 279 -12.56 7.28 25.82
N ASP A 280 -11.62 7.41 26.75
CA ASP A 280 -10.96 8.68 27.07
C ASP A 280 -9.45 8.55 27.31
N TYR A 281 -8.81 9.68 27.60
CA TYR A 281 -7.36 9.73 27.82
C TYR A 281 -6.91 9.01 29.11
N GLU A 282 -7.79 8.90 30.12
CA GLU A 282 -7.49 8.18 31.36
C GLU A 282 -7.46 6.67 31.10
N ASP A 283 -8.46 6.16 30.37
CA ASP A 283 -8.50 4.77 29.90
C ASP A 283 -7.24 4.43 29.07
N TRP A 284 -6.88 5.29 28.11
CA TRP A 284 -5.64 5.13 27.34
C TRP A 284 -4.43 5.07 28.25
N THR A 285 -4.26 6.02 29.16
CA THR A 285 -3.10 6.09 30.04
C THR A 285 -2.98 4.85 30.93
N ALA A 286 -4.11 4.34 31.43
CA ALA A 286 -4.16 3.13 32.25
C ALA A 286 -3.79 1.86 31.46
N ALA A 287 -4.20 1.76 30.19
CA ALA A 287 -3.99 0.59 29.36
C ALA A 287 -2.76 0.66 28.43
N ARG A 288 -2.15 1.83 28.25
CA ARG A 288 -1.10 2.13 27.25
C ARG A 288 0.02 1.09 27.23
N VAL A 289 0.58 0.74 28.38
CA VAL A 289 1.70 -0.23 28.47
C VAL A 289 1.28 -1.60 27.97
N GLN A 290 0.07 -2.05 28.33
CA GLN A 290 -0.47 -3.33 27.87
C GLN A 290 -0.74 -3.31 26.37
N ILE A 291 -1.41 -2.26 25.87
CA ILE A 291 -1.75 -2.14 24.45
C ILE A 291 -0.49 -2.14 23.59
N LEU A 292 0.48 -1.28 23.90
CA LEU A 292 1.73 -1.20 23.15
C LEU A 292 2.52 -2.52 23.20
N GLY A 293 2.43 -3.25 24.32
CA GLY A 293 3.02 -4.59 24.46
C GLY A 293 2.38 -5.62 23.53
N GLU A 294 1.05 -5.69 23.46
CA GLU A 294 0.34 -6.62 22.57
C GLU A 294 0.49 -6.23 21.09
N VAL A 295 0.51 -4.93 20.78
CA VAL A 295 0.80 -4.42 19.42
C VAL A 295 2.19 -4.84 18.97
N ARG A 296 3.21 -4.68 19.82
CA ARG A 296 4.59 -5.08 19.49
C ARG A 296 4.70 -6.59 19.31
N LYS A 297 4.11 -7.37 20.22
CA LYS A 297 4.07 -8.83 20.12
C LYS A 297 3.48 -9.28 18.78
N LEU A 298 2.35 -8.70 18.39
CA LEU A 298 1.69 -9.01 17.11
C LEU A 298 2.56 -8.61 15.91
N ALA A 299 3.20 -7.44 15.96
CA ALA A 299 4.11 -7.00 14.91
C ALA A 299 5.31 -7.95 14.76
N ASP A 300 5.89 -8.41 15.87
CA ASP A 300 7.02 -9.35 15.87
C ASP A 300 6.63 -10.73 15.33
N GLU A 301 5.42 -11.20 15.63
CA GLU A 301 4.87 -12.43 15.04
C GLU A 301 4.76 -12.31 13.51
N TYR A 302 4.26 -11.19 12.99
CA TYR A 302 4.17 -10.98 11.54
C TYR A 302 5.54 -10.81 10.87
N ARG A 303 6.48 -10.14 11.52
CA ARG A 303 7.86 -10.05 11.05
C ARG A 303 8.53 -11.40 11.04
N ALA A 304 8.25 -12.29 12.00
CA ALA A 304 8.85 -13.62 12.03
C ALA A 304 8.39 -14.52 10.87
N LEU A 305 7.30 -14.18 10.19
CA LEU A 305 6.80 -14.93 9.02
C LEU A 305 7.56 -14.62 7.72
N GLU A 306 8.29 -13.51 7.64
CA GLU A 306 8.94 -13.03 6.42
C GLU A 306 10.36 -12.51 6.76
N THR A 307 11.27 -12.38 5.79
CA THR A 307 12.61 -11.81 6.07
C THR A 307 12.87 -10.55 5.25
N GLY A 308 13.69 -9.65 5.78
CA GLY A 308 14.09 -8.42 5.09
C GLY A 308 12.89 -7.50 4.75
N PRO A 309 12.85 -6.89 3.56
CA PRO A 309 11.77 -5.97 3.16
C PRO A 309 10.36 -6.58 3.14
N ALA A 310 10.23 -7.90 2.98
CA ALA A 310 8.95 -8.60 3.02
C ALA A 310 8.28 -8.53 4.40
N ALA A 311 9.05 -8.35 5.49
CA ALA A 311 8.51 -8.17 6.83
C ALA A 311 7.72 -6.87 6.97
N ILE A 312 8.20 -5.77 6.38
CA ILE A 312 7.46 -4.49 6.34
C ILE A 312 6.19 -4.63 5.50
N LEU A 313 6.28 -5.33 4.37
CA LEU A 313 5.13 -5.63 3.51
C LEU A 313 4.02 -6.38 4.27
N ALA A 314 4.40 -7.32 5.15
CA ALA A 314 3.47 -8.07 5.99
C ALA A 314 2.77 -7.19 7.04
N LEU A 315 3.49 -6.23 7.64
CA LEU A 315 2.92 -5.26 8.58
C LEU A 315 1.98 -4.28 7.87
N GLU A 316 2.40 -3.73 6.74
CA GLU A 316 1.61 -2.80 5.93
C GLU A 316 0.30 -3.44 5.44
N ALA A 317 0.33 -4.70 5.02
CA ALA A 317 -0.88 -5.45 4.66
C ALA A 317 -1.92 -5.58 5.80
N ARG A 318 -1.50 -5.33 7.04
CA ARG A 318 -2.30 -5.57 8.26
C ARG A 318 -2.44 -4.34 9.16
N VAL A 319 -1.91 -3.20 8.74
CA VAL A 319 -1.92 -1.95 9.51
C VAL A 319 -3.33 -1.50 9.95
N ALA A 320 -4.37 -1.89 9.21
CA ALA A 320 -5.76 -1.65 9.59
C ALA A 320 -6.15 -2.20 10.98
N ILE A 321 -5.39 -3.16 11.54
CA ILE A 321 -5.59 -3.66 12.91
C ILE A 321 -5.39 -2.54 13.95
N ILE A 322 -4.44 -1.62 13.73
CA ILE A 322 -4.13 -0.52 14.65
C ILE A 322 -4.86 0.79 14.30
N HIS A 323 -5.56 0.88 13.17
CA HIS A 323 -6.32 2.07 12.79
C HIS A 323 -7.32 2.55 13.86
N PRO A 324 -8.06 1.67 14.57
CA PRO A 324 -8.95 2.11 15.64
C PRO A 324 -8.22 2.83 16.79
N LEU A 325 -7.01 2.37 17.14
CA LEU A 325 -6.16 3.04 18.13
C LEU A 325 -5.71 4.40 17.60
N ILE A 326 -5.23 4.47 16.35
CA ILE A 326 -4.82 5.72 15.72
C ILE A 326 -5.97 6.73 15.73
N PHE A 327 -7.15 6.29 15.30
CA PHE A 327 -8.36 7.10 15.31
C PHE A 327 -8.66 7.64 16.72
N SER A 328 -8.69 6.76 17.72
CA SER A 328 -8.94 7.18 19.11
C SER A 328 -7.88 8.18 19.59
N LEU A 329 -6.60 7.90 19.34
CA LEU A 329 -5.50 8.78 19.74
C LEU A 329 -5.52 10.13 19.01
N THR A 330 -6.05 10.22 17.79
CA THR A 330 -6.27 11.52 17.14
C THR A 330 -7.33 12.37 17.86
N GLU A 331 -8.32 11.75 18.51
CA GLU A 331 -9.39 12.45 19.23
C GLU A 331 -9.06 12.80 20.68
N ILE A 332 -8.39 11.89 21.39
CA ILE A 332 -8.17 12.00 22.85
C ILE A 332 -6.69 11.99 23.24
N GLY A 333 -5.82 11.40 22.42
CA GLY A 333 -4.39 11.22 22.70
C GLY A 333 -3.53 12.43 22.34
N THR A 334 -2.22 12.24 22.38
CA THR A 334 -1.22 13.21 21.92
C THR A 334 -0.47 12.68 20.69
N VAL A 335 0.24 13.56 19.99
CA VAL A 335 1.14 13.13 18.90
C VAL A 335 2.22 12.14 19.37
N ALA A 336 2.66 12.24 20.63
CA ALA A 336 3.61 11.29 21.22
C ALA A 336 2.99 9.90 21.36
N ASP A 337 1.73 9.81 21.78
CA ASP A 337 1.02 8.53 21.90
C ASP A 337 0.87 7.84 20.53
N ILE A 338 0.60 8.62 19.46
CA ILE A 338 0.57 8.10 18.09
C ILE A 338 1.95 7.61 17.68
N MET A 339 3.02 8.37 17.94
CA MET A 339 4.38 7.96 17.61
C MET A 339 4.80 6.70 18.35
N ASP A 340 4.39 6.51 19.60
CA ASP A 340 4.66 5.29 20.37
C ASP A 340 3.91 4.07 19.83
N LEU A 341 2.67 4.27 19.39
CA LEU A 341 1.89 3.23 18.71
C LEU A 341 2.54 2.83 17.38
N LEU A 342 2.92 3.81 16.56
CA LEU A 342 3.61 3.58 15.29
C LEU A 342 4.97 2.91 15.53
N TRP A 343 5.69 3.27 16.59
CA TRP A 343 6.93 2.61 16.97
C TRP A 343 6.70 1.18 17.49
N ALA A 344 5.64 0.91 18.23
CA ALA A 344 5.29 -0.45 18.62
C ALA A 344 4.98 -1.35 17.41
N TRP A 345 4.39 -0.79 16.35
CA TRP A 345 4.06 -1.53 15.13
C TRP A 345 5.23 -1.64 14.14
N TYR A 346 5.96 -0.56 13.89
CA TYR A 346 6.97 -0.45 12.83
C TYR A 346 8.41 -0.34 13.34
N GLY A 347 8.63 -0.05 14.62
CA GLY A 347 9.96 0.20 15.19
C GLY A 347 10.89 -1.00 15.03
N VAL A 348 12.18 -0.72 14.87
CA VAL A 348 13.23 -1.73 14.66
C VAL A 348 14.02 -1.91 15.95
N ASP A 349 14.25 -3.16 16.34
CA ASP A 349 15.04 -3.48 17.53
C ASP A 349 16.46 -2.91 17.44
N GLY A 350 16.94 -2.37 18.56
CA GLY A 350 18.28 -1.77 18.66
C GLY A 350 18.40 -0.35 18.11
N MET A 351 17.34 0.20 17.50
CA MET A 351 17.27 1.60 17.09
C MET A 351 16.59 2.46 18.16
N GLU A 352 16.99 3.73 18.24
CA GLU A 352 16.31 4.72 19.08
C GLU A 352 15.09 5.29 18.35
N GLN A 353 13.97 5.42 19.06
CA GLN A 353 12.76 6.03 18.53
C GLN A 353 12.95 7.54 18.34
N ALA A 354 12.51 8.08 17.20
CA ALA A 354 12.56 9.50 16.97
C ALA A 354 11.63 10.28 17.91
N SER A 355 11.98 11.54 18.19
CA SER A 355 11.13 12.42 18.99
C SER A 355 9.76 12.66 18.35
N ALA A 356 8.76 12.91 19.18
CA ALA A 356 7.39 13.24 18.77
C ALA A 356 7.21 14.71 18.32
N ASP A 357 8.30 15.42 18.02
CA ASP A 357 8.26 16.76 17.44
C ASP A 357 7.90 16.71 15.95
N VAL A 358 6.68 16.26 15.64
CA VAL A 358 6.20 15.99 14.29
C VAL A 358 4.86 16.65 14.05
N LEU A 359 4.54 16.90 12.78
CA LEU A 359 3.17 17.16 12.35
C LEU A 359 2.56 15.84 11.87
N TYR A 360 1.60 15.32 12.62
CA TYR A 360 0.82 14.16 12.18
C TYR A 360 -0.42 14.62 11.39
N ILE A 361 -0.66 13.98 10.26
CA ILE A 361 -1.78 14.21 9.34
C ILE A 361 -2.54 12.90 9.14
N GLY A 362 -3.69 12.77 9.78
CA GLY A 362 -4.64 11.68 9.54
C GLY A 362 -5.54 12.03 8.36
N SER A 363 -5.18 11.63 7.14
CA SER A 363 -5.83 12.03 5.88
C SER A 363 -7.22 11.42 5.64
N ALA A 364 -7.67 10.50 6.49
CA ALA A 364 -8.98 9.87 6.40
C ALA A 364 -9.77 9.92 7.73
N HIS A 365 -9.45 10.87 8.61
CA HIS A 365 -10.10 10.96 9.92
C HIS A 365 -11.55 11.44 9.79
N LYS A 366 -12.54 10.59 10.12
CA LYS A 366 -13.98 10.88 9.96
C LYS A 366 -14.31 11.48 8.59
N ASN A 367 -13.76 10.89 7.53
CA ASN A 367 -13.92 11.37 6.14
C ASN A 367 -13.28 12.75 5.84
N GLY A 368 -12.60 13.36 6.81
CA GLY A 368 -11.85 14.61 6.67
C GLY A 368 -10.39 14.42 7.09
N VAL A 369 -9.82 15.43 7.75
CA VAL A 369 -8.39 15.44 8.08
C VAL A 369 -8.15 15.81 9.55
N ALA A 370 -7.32 15.03 10.23
CA ALA A 370 -6.86 15.33 11.58
C ALA A 370 -5.41 15.81 11.56
N TYR A 371 -5.13 16.94 12.20
CA TYR A 371 -3.80 17.49 12.41
C TYR A 371 -3.44 17.43 13.88
N LEU A 372 -2.29 16.84 14.20
CA LEU A 372 -1.77 16.79 15.56
C LEU A 372 -0.31 17.24 15.60
N TRP A 373 0.03 18.00 16.65
CA TRP A 373 1.38 18.47 16.93
C TRP A 373 1.63 18.51 18.44
N PRO A 374 2.87 18.73 18.92
CA PRO A 374 3.13 18.86 20.35
C PRO A 374 2.28 19.97 20.98
N GLY A 375 1.37 19.57 21.88
CA GLY A 375 0.52 20.50 22.63
C GLY A 375 -0.73 21.01 21.89
N GLY A 376 -1.04 20.52 20.69
CA GLY A 376 -2.25 20.96 19.97
C GLY A 376 -2.77 19.97 18.94
N ARG A 377 -4.01 20.25 18.49
CA ARG A 377 -4.68 19.51 17.42
C ARG A 377 -5.65 20.42 16.67
N HIS A 378 -5.93 20.07 15.43
CA HIS A 378 -6.98 20.67 14.63
C HIS A 378 -7.68 19.57 13.83
N LEU A 379 -8.99 19.43 14.01
CA LEU A 379 -9.78 18.41 13.35
C LEU A 379 -10.68 19.09 12.33
N ILE A 380 -10.58 18.65 11.09
CA ILE A 380 -11.44 19.05 10.00
C ILE A 380 -12.37 17.88 9.73
N GLU A 381 -13.63 18.02 10.13
CA GLU A 381 -14.64 17.01 9.81
C GLU A 381 -14.88 16.96 8.30
N GLY A 382 -14.98 15.74 7.79
CA GLY A 382 -15.31 15.49 6.40
C GLY A 382 -16.78 15.73 6.09
N ASP A 383 -17.07 15.73 4.79
CA ASP A 383 -18.44 15.65 4.31
C ASP A 383 -19.07 14.26 4.57
N GLU A 384 -20.41 14.22 4.59
CA GLU A 384 -21.16 12.97 4.73
C GLU A 384 -20.91 12.08 3.50
N GLY A 385 -20.03 11.09 3.64
CA GLY A 385 -19.69 10.12 2.58
C GLY A 385 -18.24 10.15 2.10
N GLY A 386 -17.43 11.14 2.51
CA GLY A 386 -16.01 11.20 2.16
C GLY A 386 -15.71 11.62 0.73
N GLU A 387 -16.60 12.42 0.14
CA GLU A 387 -16.45 13.08 -1.15
C GLU A 387 -15.12 13.85 -1.29
N SER A 388 -14.63 14.49 -0.23
CA SER A 388 -13.34 15.22 -0.30
C SER A 388 -12.14 14.28 -0.53
N LEU A 389 -12.05 13.19 0.24
CA LEU A 389 -11.02 12.16 0.08
C LEU A 389 -11.21 11.41 -1.24
N GLU A 390 -12.45 11.08 -1.57
CA GLU A 390 -12.84 10.46 -2.84
C GLU A 390 -12.37 11.31 -4.04
N GLY A 391 -12.62 12.62 -3.97
CA GLY A 391 -12.21 13.60 -4.96
C GLY A 391 -10.69 13.77 -5.07
N LEU A 392 -9.96 13.76 -3.94
CA LEU A 392 -8.49 13.74 -3.93
C LEU A 392 -7.97 12.52 -4.69
N LEU A 393 -8.45 11.32 -4.35
CA LEU A 393 -8.00 10.07 -4.96
C LEU A 393 -8.39 9.99 -6.46
N ALA A 394 -9.52 10.58 -6.84
CA ALA A 394 -9.91 10.71 -8.25
C ALA A 394 -8.97 11.68 -8.99
N GLY A 395 -8.66 12.84 -8.39
CA GLY A 395 -7.70 13.80 -8.93
C GLY A 395 -6.32 13.19 -9.12
N LEU A 396 -5.80 12.46 -8.14
CA LEU A 396 -4.54 11.71 -8.24
C LEU A 396 -4.59 10.67 -9.36
N SER A 397 -5.71 9.94 -9.46
CA SER A 397 -5.86 8.90 -10.46
C SER A 397 -5.77 9.46 -11.89
N THR A 398 -6.48 10.56 -12.12
CA THR A 398 -6.47 11.24 -13.42
C THR A 398 -5.13 11.93 -13.70
N ALA A 399 -4.51 12.56 -12.70
CA ALA A 399 -3.25 13.27 -12.88
C ALA A 399 -2.05 12.36 -13.07
N LEU A 400 -2.06 11.15 -12.52
CA LEU A 400 -0.95 10.19 -12.64
C LEU A 400 -1.22 9.05 -13.63
N ASN A 401 -2.37 9.06 -14.31
CA ASN A 401 -2.85 7.92 -15.12
C ASN A 401 -2.75 6.59 -14.36
N GLU A 402 -3.03 6.63 -13.05
CA GLU A 402 -2.98 5.48 -12.14
C GLU A 402 -4.34 5.35 -11.45
N TYR A 403 -4.69 4.19 -10.89
CA TYR A 403 -5.98 4.02 -10.23
C TYR A 403 -5.78 3.95 -8.72
N PHE A 404 -6.26 4.97 -8.02
CA PHE A 404 -6.32 5.00 -6.57
C PHE A 404 -7.78 4.82 -6.15
N ARG A 405 -8.07 3.67 -5.53
CA ARG A 405 -9.38 3.34 -4.98
C ARG A 405 -9.65 4.22 -3.76
N GLY A 406 -10.84 4.82 -3.68
CA GLY A 406 -11.26 5.60 -2.52
C GLY A 406 -12.40 4.96 -1.75
N PRO A 407 -12.94 5.68 -0.75
CA PRO A 407 -13.95 5.15 0.16
C PRO A 407 -15.24 4.69 -0.53
N ALA A 408 -15.55 5.20 -1.72
CA ALA A 408 -16.72 4.76 -2.49
C ALA A 408 -16.53 3.41 -3.22
N GLY A 409 -15.33 2.81 -3.18
CA GLY A 409 -15.02 1.54 -3.84
C GLY A 409 -14.63 1.70 -5.32
N ASP A 410 -15.14 0.78 -6.16
CA ASP A 410 -14.80 0.74 -7.59
C ASP A 410 -15.36 1.95 -8.35
N ARG A 411 -14.57 2.49 -9.29
CA ARG A 411 -14.96 3.65 -10.12
C ARG A 411 -14.70 3.39 -11.59
N ALA A 412 -15.59 3.89 -12.44
CA ALA A 412 -15.33 3.99 -13.87
C ALA A 412 -14.55 5.28 -14.17
N LEU A 413 -13.22 5.21 -14.09
CA LEU A 413 -12.35 6.30 -14.54
C LEU A 413 -11.86 6.02 -15.96
N LEU A 414 -11.91 7.04 -16.82
CA LEU A 414 -11.29 7.00 -18.14
C LEU A 414 -9.83 7.41 -18.01
N LEU A 415 -8.93 6.41 -17.99
CA LEU A 415 -7.48 6.61 -17.96
C LEU A 415 -6.90 6.30 -19.35
N ASP A 416 -5.84 6.99 -19.75
CA ASP A 416 -5.09 6.61 -20.96
C ASP A 416 -4.18 5.43 -20.64
N GLU A 417 -4.62 4.22 -21.03
CA GLU A 417 -3.88 2.98 -20.77
C GLU A 417 -2.46 2.97 -21.38
N ARG A 418 -2.17 3.82 -22.37
CA ARG A 418 -0.84 3.92 -22.98
C ARG A 418 0.14 4.75 -22.14
N MET A 419 -0.40 5.54 -21.21
CA MET A 419 0.34 6.48 -20.37
C MET A 419 0.25 6.10 -18.89
N LEU A 420 -0.05 4.84 -18.57
CA LEU A 420 -0.21 4.38 -17.18
C LEU A 420 1.00 4.76 -16.33
N GLY A 421 0.74 5.43 -15.20
CA GLY A 421 1.77 5.91 -14.28
C GLY A 421 2.51 7.18 -14.74
N ALA A 422 2.32 7.64 -15.98
CA ALA A 422 2.93 8.88 -16.46
C ALA A 422 2.05 10.09 -16.12
N PRO A 423 2.62 11.20 -15.62
CA PRO A 423 1.82 12.38 -15.25
C PRO A 423 1.13 13.06 -16.43
N ALA A 424 -0.18 13.28 -16.30
CA ALA A 424 -0.99 14.11 -17.17
C ALA A 424 -0.89 15.58 -16.73
N HIS A 425 0.12 16.29 -17.24
CA HIS A 425 0.43 17.68 -16.86
C HIS A 425 -0.73 18.66 -17.06
N ASP A 426 -1.63 18.39 -18.00
CA ASP A 426 -2.86 19.17 -18.23
C ASP A 426 -3.88 19.05 -17.08
N LYS A 427 -3.74 18.03 -16.22
CA LYS A 427 -4.61 17.73 -15.06
C LYS A 427 -4.11 18.27 -13.73
N ALA A 428 -2.98 18.97 -13.75
CA ALA A 428 -2.40 19.60 -12.56
C ALA A 428 -3.35 20.60 -11.87
N PRO A 429 -4.13 21.44 -12.59
CA PRO A 429 -5.09 22.35 -11.95
C PRO A 429 -6.19 21.61 -11.18
N GLU A 430 -6.76 20.54 -11.75
CA GLU A 430 -7.77 19.72 -11.10
C GLU A 430 -7.22 19.03 -9.84
N LEU A 431 -6.00 18.48 -9.92
CA LEU A 431 -5.34 17.91 -8.76
C LEU A 431 -5.09 18.96 -7.66
N THR A 432 -4.61 20.15 -8.03
CA THR A 432 -4.37 21.25 -7.09
C THR A 432 -5.64 21.62 -6.33
N ALA A 433 -6.77 21.72 -7.04
CA ALA A 433 -8.07 22.01 -6.44
C ALA A 433 -8.53 20.90 -5.50
N ALA A 434 -8.30 19.64 -5.87
CA ALA A 434 -8.65 18.49 -5.03
C ALA A 434 -7.83 18.44 -3.73
N ILE A 435 -6.52 18.69 -3.81
CA ILE A 435 -5.62 18.79 -2.65
C ILE A 435 -6.07 19.91 -1.71
N ALA A 436 -6.32 21.11 -2.27
CA ALA A 436 -6.76 22.27 -1.48
C ALA A 436 -8.09 22.00 -0.76
N ARG A 437 -9.05 21.35 -1.45
CA ARG A 437 -10.37 21.01 -0.88
C ARG A 437 -10.27 19.99 0.25
N HIS A 438 -9.39 18.99 0.11
CA HIS A 438 -9.30 17.92 1.10
C HIS A 438 -8.43 18.31 2.30
N TYR A 439 -7.18 18.73 2.05
CA TYR A 439 -6.23 19.04 3.12
C TYR A 439 -6.49 20.39 3.79
N ARG A 440 -6.94 21.42 3.05
CA ARG A 440 -7.27 22.73 3.65
C ARG A 440 -6.14 23.31 4.53
N PHE A 441 -4.89 23.20 4.07
CA PHE A 441 -3.72 23.69 4.83
C PHE A 441 -3.78 25.18 5.17
N ASP A 442 -4.49 25.99 4.38
CA ASP A 442 -4.74 27.40 4.68
C ASP A 442 -5.49 27.59 6.02
N GLU A 443 -6.36 26.64 6.38
CA GLU A 443 -7.08 26.64 7.66
C GLU A 443 -6.23 26.10 8.81
N LEU A 444 -5.29 25.20 8.53
CA LEU A 444 -4.31 24.74 9.52
C LEU A 444 -3.35 25.86 9.94
N ALA A 445 -2.89 26.68 8.99
CA ALA A 445 -1.88 27.72 9.21
C ALA A 445 -2.09 28.60 10.46
N PRO A 446 -3.28 29.19 10.72
CA PRO A 446 -3.53 30.01 11.91
C PRO A 446 -3.53 29.24 13.24
N HIS A 447 -3.65 27.91 13.22
CA HIS A 447 -3.66 27.09 14.43
C HIS A 447 -2.27 26.64 14.88
N LEU A 448 -1.29 26.65 13.97
CA LEU A 448 0.07 26.24 14.30
C LEU A 448 0.79 27.29 15.15
N PRO A 449 1.64 26.88 16.11
CA PRO A 449 2.44 27.84 16.87
C PRO A 449 3.42 28.59 15.95
N GLU A 450 3.45 29.93 16.00
CA GLU A 450 4.18 30.79 15.04
C GLU A 450 5.65 30.38 14.80
N ARG A 451 6.35 29.94 15.85
CA ARG A 451 7.78 29.60 15.83
C ARG A 451 8.06 28.10 15.83
N TRP A 452 7.02 27.28 15.77
CA TRP A 452 7.19 25.83 15.75
C TRP A 452 7.41 25.35 14.32
N ARG A 453 8.37 24.45 14.15
CA ARG A 453 8.65 23.73 12.91
C ARG A 453 8.85 22.28 13.29
N PRO A 454 8.08 21.35 12.72
CA PRO A 454 8.24 19.95 13.06
C PRO A 454 9.57 19.43 12.51
N ARG A 455 10.15 18.45 13.21
CA ARG A 455 11.26 17.64 12.69
C ARG A 455 10.87 16.90 11.42
N SER A 456 9.64 16.38 11.36
CA SER A 456 9.12 15.63 10.21
C SER A 456 7.59 15.68 10.13
N VAL A 457 7.05 15.27 8.98
CA VAL A 457 5.61 15.10 8.74
C VAL A 457 5.29 13.61 8.64
N VAL A 458 4.26 13.18 9.37
CA VAL A 458 3.72 11.82 9.31
C VAL A 458 2.34 11.90 8.67
N VAL A 459 2.11 11.18 7.57
CA VAL A 459 0.80 11.12 6.89
C VAL A 459 0.27 9.70 6.93
N MET A 460 -1.00 9.54 7.30
CA MET A 460 -1.63 8.22 7.36
C MET A 460 -3.15 8.27 7.07
N PRO A 461 -3.67 7.45 6.12
CA PRO A 461 -2.90 6.66 5.15
C PRO A 461 -2.04 7.54 4.24
N ALA A 462 -0.83 7.07 3.91
CA ALA A 462 0.08 7.80 3.04
C ALA A 462 -0.26 7.58 1.55
N HIS A 463 -0.58 8.63 0.81
CA HIS A 463 -0.84 8.56 -0.63
C HIS A 463 0.35 9.09 -1.44
N ARG A 464 0.33 8.91 -2.77
CA ARG A 464 1.29 9.53 -3.71
C ARG A 464 0.88 10.96 -4.03
N ASP A 465 0.66 11.78 -3.01
CA ASP A 465 0.29 13.19 -3.15
C ASP A 465 1.43 14.13 -2.74
N PRO A 466 1.48 15.35 -3.32
CA PRO A 466 2.54 16.32 -3.04
C PRO A 466 2.28 17.06 -1.72
N VAL A 467 2.00 16.34 -0.62
CA VAL A 467 1.73 16.94 0.70
C VAL A 467 2.89 17.82 1.15
N GLN A 468 4.12 17.32 1.09
CA GLN A 468 5.32 18.09 1.50
C GLN A 468 5.46 19.39 0.70
N ALA A 469 5.32 19.34 -0.63
CA ALA A 469 5.46 20.50 -1.50
C ALA A 469 4.33 21.52 -1.28
N THR A 470 3.08 21.04 -1.19
CA THR A 470 1.90 21.89 -0.99
C THR A 470 1.97 22.58 0.38
N LEU A 471 2.30 21.82 1.42
CA LEU A 471 2.45 22.32 2.78
C LEU A 471 3.57 23.37 2.84
N SER A 472 4.72 23.11 2.18
CA SER A 472 5.81 24.08 2.10
C SER A 472 5.41 25.38 1.41
N ASN A 473 4.60 25.29 0.35
CA ASN A 473 4.15 26.46 -0.40
C ASN A 473 3.19 27.34 0.43
N ILE A 474 2.34 26.72 1.25
CA ILE A 474 1.33 27.42 2.05
C ILE A 474 1.90 27.94 3.38
N LEU A 475 2.65 27.10 4.09
CA LEU A 475 3.14 27.41 5.43
C LEU A 475 4.51 28.10 5.44
N GLY A 476 5.22 28.10 4.29
CA GLY A 476 6.52 28.76 4.13
C GLY A 476 7.68 28.02 4.80
N TRP A 477 7.54 26.73 5.09
CA TRP A 477 8.60 25.87 5.63
C TRP A 477 8.43 24.44 5.17
N LEU A 478 9.55 23.70 5.08
CA LEU A 478 9.56 22.30 4.71
C LEU A 478 10.07 21.45 5.88
N ALA A 479 9.38 20.34 6.13
CA ALA A 479 9.88 19.27 6.97
C ALA A 479 9.89 17.95 6.19
N PRO A 480 10.88 17.08 6.42
CA PRO A 480 10.97 15.77 5.77
C PRO A 480 9.74 14.90 6.06
N MET A 481 9.37 14.03 5.12
CA MET A 481 8.36 13.00 5.33
C MET A 481 8.97 11.85 6.13
N GLU A 482 8.28 11.41 7.16
CA GLU A 482 8.75 10.34 8.03
C GLU A 482 8.62 8.97 7.35
N ALA A 483 9.73 8.27 7.18
CA ALA A 483 9.77 6.92 6.60
C ALA A 483 10.36 5.90 7.58
N SER A 484 11.36 6.29 8.39
CA SER A 484 12.09 5.34 9.24
C SER A 484 11.49 5.17 10.64
N LEU A 485 10.97 6.26 11.24
CA LEU A 485 10.62 6.43 12.67
C LEU A 485 11.83 6.40 13.62
N ALA A 486 13.04 6.17 13.11
CA ALA A 486 14.25 6.10 13.91
C ALA A 486 14.79 7.51 14.16
N ALA A 487 15.39 7.72 15.33
CA ALA A 487 16.04 8.99 15.64
C ALA A 487 17.17 9.25 14.61
N PRO A 488 17.10 10.36 13.84
CA PRO A 488 18.10 10.62 12.82
C PRO A 488 19.44 10.96 13.45
N LEU A 489 20.53 10.42 12.88
CA LEU A 489 21.87 10.88 13.19
C LEU A 489 22.07 12.31 12.67
N GLN A 490 23.11 12.98 13.17
CA GLN A 490 23.46 14.33 12.73
C GLN A 490 23.86 14.34 11.26
N ASP A 491 23.27 15.25 10.48
CA ASP A 491 23.62 15.47 9.07
C ASP A 491 25.11 15.75 8.88
N ARG A 492 25.70 15.10 7.87
CA ARG A 492 27.06 15.39 7.44
C ARG A 492 27.08 16.71 6.69
N THR A 493 28.10 17.52 6.96
CA THR A 493 28.36 18.73 6.15
C THR A 493 28.86 18.29 4.78
N THR A 494 28.24 18.75 3.70
CA THR A 494 28.64 18.40 2.34
C THR A 494 30.04 18.92 2.01
N ARG A 495 31.00 18.00 1.90
CA ARG A 495 32.37 18.26 1.42
C ARG A 495 32.71 17.39 0.22
N CYS A 496 32.28 16.14 0.23
CA CYS A 496 32.45 15.21 -0.88
C CYS A 496 31.10 14.82 -1.47
N VAL A 497 30.94 15.04 -2.78
CA VAL A 497 29.79 14.65 -3.58
C VAL A 497 30.22 13.57 -4.55
N SER A 498 29.69 12.36 -4.40
CA SER A 498 29.90 11.27 -5.35
C SER A 498 28.68 11.18 -6.27
N ILE A 499 28.90 11.12 -7.58
CA ILE A 499 27.85 11.10 -8.60
C ILE A 499 27.91 9.82 -9.43
N TRP A 500 26.77 9.13 -9.55
CA TRP A 500 26.50 8.07 -10.51
C TRP A 500 25.86 8.66 -11.77
N PRO A 501 26.58 8.71 -12.91
CA PRO A 501 26.11 9.33 -14.13
C PRO A 501 25.39 8.31 -15.02
N GLY A 502 24.17 7.89 -14.67
CA GLY A 502 23.38 6.97 -15.48
C GLY A 502 23.06 7.51 -16.88
N GLU A 503 22.63 6.63 -17.78
CA GLU A 503 22.42 6.95 -19.19
C GLU A 503 21.09 7.69 -19.42
N THR A 504 21.12 9.02 -19.34
CA THR A 504 19.96 9.87 -19.67
C THR A 504 20.34 10.96 -20.66
N GLN A 505 19.34 11.61 -21.27
CA GLN A 505 19.59 12.71 -22.20
C GLN A 505 20.20 13.94 -21.51
N THR A 506 20.05 14.08 -20.18
CA THR A 506 20.41 15.29 -19.41
C THR A 506 21.59 15.11 -18.48
N THR A 507 22.14 13.89 -18.37
CA THR A 507 23.22 13.54 -17.42
C THR A 507 24.42 14.46 -17.53
N GLU A 508 24.96 14.68 -18.73
CA GLU A 508 26.16 15.51 -18.92
C GLU A 508 25.92 16.96 -18.49
N ALA A 509 24.76 17.52 -18.81
CA ALA A 509 24.38 18.89 -18.45
C ALA A 509 24.21 19.05 -16.93
N GLU A 510 23.59 18.07 -16.27
CA GLU A 510 23.42 18.05 -14.81
C GLU A 510 24.76 17.90 -14.08
N VAL A 511 25.59 16.93 -14.48
CA VAL A 511 26.92 16.69 -13.91
C VAL A 511 27.83 17.92 -14.08
N SER A 512 27.82 18.54 -15.26
CA SER A 512 28.58 19.77 -15.53
C SER A 512 28.18 20.89 -14.58
N PHE A 513 26.87 21.08 -14.37
CA PHE A 513 26.36 22.11 -13.49
C PHE A 513 26.72 21.84 -12.02
N ILE A 514 26.56 20.60 -11.54
CA ILE A 514 26.94 20.21 -10.17
C ILE A 514 28.43 20.44 -9.94
N ARG A 515 29.30 20.15 -10.92
CA ARG A 515 30.74 20.47 -10.85
C ARG A 515 31.00 21.97 -10.74
N ALA A 516 30.28 22.79 -11.51
CA ALA A 516 30.41 24.24 -11.44
C ALA A 516 30.00 24.77 -10.06
N VAL A 517 28.89 24.29 -9.50
CA VAL A 517 28.47 24.60 -8.13
C VAL A 517 29.51 24.13 -7.12
N GLY A 518 30.00 22.89 -7.25
CA GLY A 518 31.01 22.32 -6.36
C GLY A 518 32.30 23.14 -6.32
N LEU A 519 32.74 23.69 -7.45
CA LEU A 519 33.89 24.61 -7.51
C LEU A 519 33.65 25.89 -6.68
N HIS A 520 32.43 26.42 -6.71
CA HIS A 520 32.06 27.62 -5.95
C HIS A 520 31.88 27.32 -4.45
N ALA A 521 31.31 26.16 -4.12
CA ALA A 521 31.02 25.71 -2.76
C ALA A 521 32.25 25.09 -2.05
N GLY A 522 33.31 24.76 -2.79
CA GLY A 522 34.48 24.07 -2.27
C GLY A 522 34.28 22.56 -2.06
N TRP A 523 33.37 21.95 -2.83
CA TRP A 523 33.13 20.50 -2.79
C TRP A 523 34.14 19.74 -3.64
N GLU A 524 34.55 18.57 -3.15
CA GLU A 524 35.15 17.53 -3.98
C GLU A 524 34.03 16.79 -4.72
N VAL A 525 34.00 16.90 -6.05
CA VAL A 525 33.00 16.22 -6.88
C VAL A 525 33.63 15.03 -7.60
N LYS A 526 33.28 13.82 -7.17
CA LYS A 526 33.69 12.55 -7.76
C LYS A 526 32.60 12.06 -8.70
N VAL A 527 32.95 11.72 -9.94
CA VAL A 527 32.00 11.15 -10.91
C VAL A 527 32.49 9.77 -11.30
N VAL A 528 31.62 8.77 -11.20
CA VAL A 528 31.97 7.40 -11.58
C VAL A 528 32.24 7.33 -13.07
N GLU A 529 33.37 6.75 -13.45
CA GLU A 529 33.72 6.49 -14.85
C GLU A 529 33.30 5.07 -15.25
N ALA A 530 33.09 4.83 -16.55
CA ALA A 530 32.71 3.52 -17.06
C ALA A 530 33.73 2.42 -16.68
N PRO A 531 33.29 1.15 -16.47
CA PRO A 531 31.93 0.63 -16.71
C PRO A 531 30.92 0.98 -15.61
N LEU A 532 29.66 1.17 -16.00
CA LEU A 532 28.53 1.47 -15.11
C LEU A 532 27.74 0.19 -14.77
N ASP A 533 28.41 -0.78 -14.16
CA ASP A 533 27.83 -2.06 -13.75
C ASP A 533 27.49 -2.10 -12.25
N GLN A 534 26.89 -3.21 -11.80
CA GLN A 534 26.49 -3.39 -10.39
C GLN A 534 27.67 -3.27 -9.41
N ARG A 535 28.86 -3.74 -9.79
CA ARG A 535 30.04 -3.69 -8.92
C ARG A 535 30.54 -2.25 -8.78
N ALA A 536 30.56 -1.50 -9.87
CA ALA A 536 30.86 -0.08 -9.85
C ALA A 536 29.83 0.69 -9.01
N PHE A 537 28.55 0.35 -9.15
CA PHE A 537 27.49 0.96 -8.34
C PHE A 537 27.67 0.69 -6.85
N GLN A 538 27.97 -0.57 -6.47
CA GLN A 538 28.23 -0.91 -5.07
C GLN A 538 29.42 -0.09 -4.52
N ALA A 539 30.55 -0.04 -5.23
CA ALA A 539 31.72 0.72 -4.80
C ALA A 539 31.43 2.23 -4.68
N PHE A 540 30.62 2.78 -5.59
CA PHE A 540 30.14 4.15 -5.55
C PHE A 540 29.24 4.41 -4.32
N TYR A 541 28.31 3.51 -4.04
CA TYR A 541 27.35 3.66 -2.96
C TYR A 541 28.00 3.46 -1.59
N GLU A 542 29.00 2.59 -1.49
CA GLU A 542 29.75 2.29 -0.27
C GLU A 542 30.88 3.30 0.02
N ASP A 543 31.03 4.37 -0.78
CA ASP A 543 32.03 5.42 -0.54
C ASP A 543 31.79 6.09 0.83
N ALA A 544 32.66 5.77 1.80
CA ALA A 544 32.59 6.27 3.17
C ALA A 544 32.93 7.76 3.30
N ASP A 545 33.65 8.31 2.31
CA ASP A 545 34.01 9.72 2.29
C ASP A 545 32.87 10.59 1.74
N ALA A 546 31.93 10.00 0.98
CA ALA A 546 30.80 10.72 0.40
C ALA A 546 29.80 11.19 1.47
N ASP A 547 29.67 12.51 1.62
CA ASP A 547 28.63 13.13 2.45
C ASP A 547 27.29 13.20 1.70
N LEU A 548 27.38 13.23 0.38
CA LEU A 548 26.26 13.20 -0.55
C LEU A 548 26.53 12.20 -1.66
N VAL A 549 25.57 11.33 -1.90
CA VAL A 549 25.55 10.38 -3.03
C VAL A 549 24.43 10.81 -3.96
N TRP A 550 24.76 11.05 -5.23
CA TRP A 550 23.84 11.57 -6.23
C TRP A 550 23.69 10.57 -7.38
N VAL A 551 22.48 10.08 -7.61
CA VAL A 551 22.15 9.13 -8.66
C VAL A 551 21.32 9.81 -9.73
N ILE A 552 21.86 9.86 -10.94
CA ILE A 552 21.15 10.25 -12.16
C ILE A 552 20.89 8.97 -12.95
N GLY A 553 19.69 8.77 -13.47
CA GLY A 553 19.38 7.55 -14.21
C GLY A 553 17.90 7.22 -14.34
N HIS A 554 17.63 5.96 -14.64
CA HIS A 554 16.28 5.42 -14.78
C HIS A 554 15.89 4.62 -13.54
N GLY A 555 14.70 4.90 -13.03
CA GLY A 555 14.06 4.09 -12.00
C GLY A 555 12.92 3.28 -12.61
N GLU A 556 12.74 2.06 -12.14
CA GLU A 556 11.59 1.22 -12.42
C GLU A 556 10.74 1.11 -11.16
N GLN A 557 9.42 1.21 -11.30
CA GLN A 557 8.50 1.08 -10.18
C GLN A 557 7.33 0.20 -10.60
N SER A 558 7.28 -1.01 -10.05
CA SER A 558 6.14 -1.90 -10.20
C SER A 558 5.13 -1.62 -9.07
N PRO A 559 3.86 -1.30 -9.39
CA PRO A 559 2.82 -1.12 -8.38
C PRO A 559 2.39 -2.44 -7.73
N PHE A 560 2.79 -3.58 -8.31
CA PHE A 560 2.36 -4.90 -7.88
C PHE A 560 3.47 -5.71 -7.20
N ARG A 561 4.73 -5.55 -7.63
CA ARG A 561 5.85 -6.37 -7.17
C ARG A 561 7.04 -5.52 -6.78
N GLN A 562 7.30 -5.47 -5.48
CA GLN A 562 8.41 -4.70 -4.92
C GLN A 562 9.78 -5.15 -5.47
N SER A 563 9.95 -6.46 -5.73
CA SER A 563 11.18 -7.03 -6.31
C SER A 563 11.47 -6.58 -7.74
N GLU A 564 10.49 -5.98 -8.43
CA GLU A 564 10.66 -5.43 -9.79
C GLU A 564 10.91 -3.92 -9.75
N SER A 565 10.96 -3.30 -8.56
CA SER A 565 11.20 -1.87 -8.39
C SER A 565 12.66 -1.59 -8.00
N GLY A 566 13.30 -0.64 -8.64
CA GLY A 566 14.71 -0.37 -8.40
C GLY A 566 15.37 0.59 -9.37
N LEU A 567 16.70 0.68 -9.28
CA LEU A 567 17.54 1.43 -10.21
C LEU A 567 17.87 0.57 -11.43
N VAL A 568 17.62 1.08 -12.63
CA VAL A 568 17.96 0.41 -13.89
C VAL A 568 19.38 0.78 -14.29
N LEU A 569 20.25 -0.22 -14.44
CA LEU A 569 21.62 -0.07 -14.93
C LEU A 569 21.68 -0.08 -16.46
N ALA A 570 22.84 0.27 -17.02
CA ALA A 570 23.04 0.37 -18.47
C ALA A 570 22.83 -0.96 -19.23
N ASP A 571 23.05 -2.10 -18.57
CA ASP A 571 22.82 -3.43 -19.14
C ASP A 571 21.36 -3.92 -18.98
N GLY A 572 20.48 -3.10 -18.41
CA GLY A 572 19.07 -3.41 -18.14
C GLY A 572 18.84 -4.14 -16.82
N THR A 573 19.89 -4.42 -16.03
CA THR A 573 19.74 -5.00 -14.69
C THR A 573 19.02 -4.01 -13.78
N VAL A 574 18.06 -4.50 -12.98
CA VAL A 574 17.38 -3.71 -11.95
C VAL A 574 18.01 -4.02 -10.60
N LEU A 575 18.64 -3.01 -9.99
CA LEU A 575 19.11 -3.09 -8.60
C LEU A 575 17.97 -2.69 -7.65
N THR A 576 17.48 -3.67 -6.91
CA THR A 576 16.37 -3.50 -5.98
C THR A 576 16.78 -2.76 -4.70
N SER A 577 15.80 -2.24 -3.97
CA SER A 577 16.03 -1.66 -2.64
C SER A 577 16.63 -2.68 -1.67
N ALA A 578 16.19 -3.94 -1.74
CA ALA A 578 16.70 -5.03 -0.90
C ALA A 578 18.21 -5.25 -1.08
N GLU A 579 18.69 -5.21 -2.32
CA GLU A 579 20.11 -5.35 -2.64
C GLU A 579 20.91 -4.15 -2.17
N ILE A 580 20.44 -2.92 -2.45
CA ILE A 580 21.16 -1.70 -2.09
C ILE A 580 21.14 -1.45 -0.57
N ALA A 581 20.07 -1.82 0.13
CA ALA A 581 19.98 -1.74 1.59
C ALA A 581 20.99 -2.65 2.30
N ALA A 582 21.52 -3.68 1.62
CA ALA A 582 22.56 -4.56 2.14
C ALA A 582 23.98 -3.98 1.96
N TYR A 583 24.16 -2.92 1.18
CA TYR A 583 25.45 -2.26 1.00
C TYR A 583 25.83 -1.45 2.23
N ALA A 584 27.14 -1.31 2.44
CA ALA A 584 27.66 -0.52 3.55
C ALA A 584 27.31 0.98 3.41
N ARG A 585 27.06 1.62 4.56
CA ARG A 585 26.89 3.07 4.69
C ARG A 585 27.99 3.63 5.59
N PRO A 586 28.27 4.94 5.55
CA PRO A 586 29.25 5.55 6.44
C PRO A 586 28.89 5.29 7.92
N GLU A 587 29.87 4.90 8.73
CA GLU A 587 29.66 4.58 10.15
C GLU A 587 29.26 5.79 11.02
N THR A 588 29.47 7.01 10.50
CA THR A 588 29.25 8.25 11.27
C THR A 588 28.49 9.30 10.49
N GLY A 589 27.53 9.92 11.18
CA GLY A 589 26.65 10.95 10.64
C GLY A 589 25.60 10.41 9.68
N ARG A 590 24.69 11.29 9.28
CA ARG A 590 23.63 11.02 8.31
C ARG A 590 24.04 11.52 6.93
N ARG A 591 24.08 10.62 5.94
CA ARG A 591 24.40 10.91 4.54
C ARG A 591 23.13 11.32 3.79
N LEU A 592 23.27 12.20 2.80
CA LEU A 592 22.18 12.49 1.85
C LEU A 592 22.31 11.61 0.60
N LEU A 593 21.25 10.90 0.26
CA LEU A 593 21.09 10.21 -1.02
C LEU A 593 20.10 10.98 -1.90
N VAL A 594 20.56 11.50 -3.04
CA VAL A 594 19.70 12.13 -4.04
C VAL A 594 19.46 11.13 -5.16
N LEU A 595 18.21 10.69 -5.31
CA LEU A 595 17.73 9.80 -6.36
C LEU A 595 16.99 10.64 -7.41
N ASN A 596 17.74 11.28 -8.31
CA ASN A 596 17.16 11.99 -9.46
C ASN A 596 16.78 10.99 -10.57
N ILE A 597 15.90 10.05 -10.21
CA ILE A 597 15.38 8.99 -11.08
C ILE A 597 13.85 8.93 -10.92
N CYS A 598 13.15 8.48 -11.96
CA CYS A 598 11.68 8.38 -11.96
C CYS A 598 11.16 7.54 -10.78
N SER A 599 10.10 8.01 -10.11
CA SER A 599 9.37 7.26 -9.08
C SER A 599 10.20 6.73 -7.91
N ALA A 600 11.38 7.30 -7.65
CA ALA A 600 12.30 6.84 -6.60
C ALA A 600 11.66 6.84 -5.21
N THR A 601 10.76 7.78 -4.94
CA THR A 601 10.03 7.91 -3.67
C THR A 601 8.54 7.66 -3.85
N ALA A 602 8.14 6.95 -4.91
CA ALA A 602 6.80 6.42 -5.00
C ALA A 602 6.60 5.34 -3.90
N THR A 603 5.43 5.33 -3.26
CA THR A 603 5.08 4.30 -2.28
C THR A 603 4.00 3.35 -2.79
N GLN A 604 4.08 2.08 -2.40
CA GLN A 604 2.95 1.15 -2.49
C GLN A 604 2.09 1.30 -1.23
N ASN A 605 1.01 2.09 -1.33
CA ASN A 605 0.13 2.34 -0.20
C ASN A 605 -0.74 1.10 0.13
N ARG A 606 -0.75 0.68 1.40
CA ARG A 606 -1.64 -0.37 1.95
C ARG A 606 -2.48 0.10 3.14
N GLY A 607 -2.66 1.41 3.26
CA GLY A 607 -3.40 2.08 4.33
C GLY A 607 -2.51 2.60 5.47
N GLY A 608 -1.21 2.28 5.45
CA GLY A 608 -0.28 2.60 6.52
C GLY A 608 0.60 3.82 6.25
N LEU A 609 1.81 3.77 6.81
CA LEU A 609 2.87 4.75 6.52
C LEU A 609 3.50 4.46 5.15
N ALA A 610 4.06 5.47 4.50
CA ALA A 610 4.84 5.27 3.28
C ALA A 610 6.18 4.59 3.62
N ARG A 611 6.20 3.25 3.65
CA ARG A 611 7.40 2.46 3.98
C ARG A 611 7.78 1.43 2.92
N ILE A 612 6.92 1.21 1.94
CA ILE A 612 7.16 0.27 0.82
C ILE A 612 7.45 1.11 -0.40
N GLY A 613 8.67 1.04 -0.91
CA GLY A 613 9.14 1.85 -2.02
C GLY A 613 10.64 2.05 -1.96
N PHE A 614 11.24 2.21 -3.14
CA PHE A 614 12.69 2.20 -3.31
C PHE A 614 13.42 3.17 -2.36
N GLY A 615 13.06 4.44 -2.37
CA GLY A 615 13.65 5.46 -1.49
C GLY A 615 13.27 5.32 -0.02
N HIS A 616 12.06 4.82 0.27
CA HIS A 616 11.58 4.63 1.65
C HIS A 616 12.40 3.56 2.38
N GLU A 617 12.73 2.48 1.69
CA GLU A 617 13.53 1.38 2.26
C GLU A 617 15.01 1.72 2.41
N LEU A 618 15.50 2.69 1.63
CA LEU A 618 16.85 3.24 1.74
C LEU A 618 16.97 4.37 2.77
N THR A 619 15.86 4.78 3.38
CA THR A 619 15.82 5.81 4.42
C THR A 619 16.00 5.19 5.79
N THR A 620 17.04 5.62 6.51
CA THR A 620 17.47 5.08 7.81
C THR A 620 17.99 6.21 8.70
N ALA A 621 18.30 5.92 9.96
CA ALA A 621 18.87 6.91 10.88
C ALA A 621 20.16 7.59 10.34
N ASP A 622 20.96 6.84 9.58
CA ASP A 622 22.22 7.26 8.96
C ASP A 622 22.09 7.67 7.47
N GLN A 623 20.89 7.65 6.88
CA GLN A 623 20.67 8.10 5.51
C GLN A 623 19.29 8.74 5.28
N SER A 624 19.29 10.00 4.85
CA SER A 624 18.10 10.68 4.31
C SER A 624 18.06 10.56 2.79
N VAL A 625 16.86 10.54 2.21
CA VAL A 625 16.68 10.35 0.77
C VAL A 625 15.87 11.50 0.18
N ILE A 626 16.31 12.06 -0.94
CA ILE A 626 15.47 12.89 -1.81
C ILE A 626 15.20 12.12 -3.10
N GLY A 627 13.96 12.09 -3.56
CA GLY A 627 13.61 11.55 -4.88
C GLY A 627 12.22 11.99 -5.32
N HIS A 628 11.69 11.34 -6.36
CA HIS A 628 10.45 11.75 -7.03
C HIS A 628 9.28 10.79 -6.72
N LEU A 629 8.10 11.34 -6.41
CA LEU A 629 6.87 10.58 -6.12
C LEU A 629 6.31 9.80 -7.32
N TRP A 630 6.66 10.22 -8.54
CA TRP A 630 6.18 9.66 -9.81
C TRP A 630 7.19 9.94 -10.94
N PRO A 631 6.97 9.43 -12.17
CA PRO A 631 7.87 9.70 -13.30
C PRO A 631 7.92 11.19 -13.63
N ILE A 632 9.11 11.75 -13.85
CA ILE A 632 9.30 13.18 -14.06
C ILE A 632 9.76 13.48 -15.49
N ASP A 633 9.33 14.61 -16.05
CA ASP A 633 9.81 15.10 -17.35
C ASP A 633 11.31 15.47 -17.28
N TYR A 634 12.04 15.28 -18.37
CA TYR A 634 13.50 15.49 -18.40
C TYR A 634 13.90 16.97 -18.20
N TYR A 635 13.06 17.94 -18.59
CA TYR A 635 13.32 19.36 -18.26
C TYR A 635 13.18 19.59 -16.77
N ALA A 636 12.15 19.01 -16.15
CA ALA A 636 11.91 19.13 -14.72
C ALA A 636 13.00 18.42 -13.90
N ALA A 637 13.46 17.24 -14.31
CA ALA A 637 14.56 16.52 -13.67
C ALA A 637 15.88 17.31 -13.70
N LEU A 638 16.22 17.90 -14.85
CA LEU A 638 17.41 18.74 -15.00
C LEU A 638 17.30 20.03 -14.19
N ALA A 639 16.14 20.70 -14.24
CA ALA A 639 15.88 21.90 -13.45
C ALA A 639 15.97 21.63 -11.95
N PHE A 640 15.41 20.51 -11.49
CA PHE A 640 15.48 20.05 -10.11
C PHE A 640 16.94 19.81 -9.69
N GLY A 641 17.71 19.01 -10.43
CA GLY A 641 19.07 18.66 -10.02
C GLY A 641 20.02 19.86 -9.98
N CYS A 642 19.94 20.75 -10.98
CA CYS A 642 20.70 22.00 -10.98
C CYS A 642 20.28 22.95 -9.84
N SER A 643 18.97 23.05 -9.55
CA SER A 643 18.47 23.90 -8.46
C SER A 643 18.87 23.38 -7.10
N LEU A 644 18.71 22.07 -6.87
CA LEU A 644 19.01 21.44 -5.59
C LEU A 644 20.51 21.52 -5.27
N SER A 645 21.37 21.26 -6.24
CA SER A 645 22.82 21.40 -6.04
C SER A 645 23.20 22.84 -5.68
N LEU A 646 22.63 23.84 -6.36
CA LEU A 646 22.84 25.26 -6.05
C LEU A 646 22.41 25.61 -4.62
N ASP A 647 21.22 25.15 -4.20
CA ASP A 647 20.68 25.52 -2.89
C ASP A 647 21.36 24.75 -1.73
N LEU A 648 21.82 23.51 -1.96
CA LEU A 648 22.61 22.72 -1.01
C LEU A 648 23.99 23.33 -0.70
N ALA A 649 24.52 24.18 -1.58
CA ALA A 649 25.80 24.87 -1.37
C ALA A 649 25.79 25.83 -0.17
N GLY A 650 24.60 26.30 0.25
CA GLY A 650 24.48 27.33 1.29
C GLY A 650 23.43 27.07 2.37
N SER A 651 22.65 25.99 2.28
CA SER A 651 21.46 25.78 3.12
C SER A 651 21.43 24.37 3.71
N SER A 652 20.60 24.18 4.75
CA SER A 652 20.27 22.82 5.19
C SER A 652 19.49 22.06 4.09
N VAL A 653 19.45 20.73 4.17
CA VAL A 653 18.80 19.88 3.15
C VAL A 653 17.32 20.26 2.95
N ALA A 654 16.59 20.49 4.05
CA ALA A 654 15.17 20.86 3.97
C ALA A 654 14.95 22.26 3.37
N GLU A 655 15.78 23.24 3.74
CA GLU A 655 15.74 24.59 3.16
C GLU A 655 16.15 24.60 1.68
N ALA A 656 17.11 23.75 1.31
CA ALA A 656 17.55 23.59 -0.06
C ALA A 656 16.42 23.04 -0.94
N LEU A 657 15.73 21.99 -0.49
CA LEU A 657 14.59 21.44 -1.22
C LEU A 657 13.44 22.45 -1.33
N ALA A 658 13.10 23.15 -0.25
CA ALA A 658 12.06 24.18 -0.25
C ALA A 658 12.38 25.29 -1.28
N SER A 659 13.62 25.76 -1.30
CA SER A 659 14.10 26.79 -2.23
C SER A 659 14.08 26.29 -3.67
N THR A 660 14.46 25.03 -3.90
CA THR A 660 14.43 24.39 -5.21
C THR A 660 13.01 24.32 -5.77
N MET A 661 12.03 23.88 -4.98
CA MET A 661 10.63 23.83 -5.43
C MET A 661 10.10 25.24 -5.75
N ALA A 662 10.38 26.23 -4.90
CA ALA A 662 9.98 27.62 -5.14
C ALA A 662 10.65 28.21 -6.40
N ARG A 663 11.91 27.83 -6.66
CA ARG A 663 12.68 28.24 -7.85
C ARG A 663 12.11 27.64 -9.13
N MET A 664 11.72 26.36 -9.12
CA MET A 664 11.10 25.70 -10.26
C MET A 664 9.76 26.35 -10.66
N GLN A 665 8.99 26.88 -9.70
CA GLN A 665 7.79 27.66 -10.00
C GLN A 665 8.08 28.98 -10.75
N GLN A 666 9.34 29.42 -10.80
CA GLN A 666 9.75 30.68 -11.45
C GLN A 666 10.87 30.43 -12.49
N PRO A 667 10.58 29.80 -13.65
CA PRO A 667 11.60 29.39 -14.62
C PRO A 667 12.53 30.53 -15.08
N GLU A 668 12.03 31.75 -15.26
CA GLU A 668 12.87 32.89 -15.63
C GLU A 668 13.88 33.30 -14.56
N ARG A 669 13.50 33.14 -13.28
CA ARG A 669 14.39 33.40 -12.15
C ARG A 669 15.40 32.26 -12.01
N LEU A 670 14.95 31.01 -12.19
CA LEU A 670 15.81 29.84 -12.23
C LEU A 670 16.94 30.00 -13.25
N ILE A 671 16.63 30.41 -14.48
CA ILE A 671 17.65 30.65 -15.52
C ILE A 671 18.63 31.74 -15.11
N ARG A 672 18.13 32.88 -14.59
CA ARG A 672 18.99 33.98 -14.12
C ARG A 672 19.94 33.53 -13.01
N ASP A 673 19.45 32.74 -12.07
CA ASP A 673 20.25 32.27 -10.95
C ASP A 673 21.30 31.24 -11.43
N PHE A 674 20.99 30.41 -12.43
CA PHE A 674 21.96 29.52 -13.07
C PHE A 674 23.06 30.29 -13.83
N GLU A 675 22.71 31.40 -14.49
CA GLU A 675 23.69 32.26 -15.16
C GLU A 675 24.70 32.90 -14.20
N THR A 676 24.35 33.05 -12.91
CA THR A 676 25.28 33.56 -11.89
C THR A 676 26.36 32.55 -11.50
N VAL A 677 26.09 31.25 -11.67
CA VAL A 677 27.06 30.17 -11.45
C VAL A 677 28.00 30.12 -12.66
N ASP A 678 27.43 29.92 -13.85
CA ASP A 678 28.15 29.93 -15.12
C ASP A 678 27.15 30.03 -16.30
N ALA A 679 27.15 31.17 -16.99
CA ALA A 679 26.26 31.43 -18.12
C ALA A 679 26.50 30.53 -19.34
N THR A 680 27.59 29.76 -19.38
CA THR A 680 27.93 28.86 -20.50
C THR A 680 27.40 27.44 -20.32
N GLN A 681 26.75 27.14 -19.19
CA GLN A 681 26.27 25.80 -18.88
C GLN A 681 25.20 25.32 -19.86
N GLU A 682 25.34 24.08 -20.32
CA GLU A 682 24.40 23.48 -21.27
C GLU A 682 22.98 23.41 -20.70
N ALA A 683 22.85 23.19 -19.38
CA ALA A 683 21.58 23.18 -18.66
C ALA A 683 20.74 24.43 -18.95
N ILE A 684 21.37 25.61 -19.00
CA ILE A 684 20.68 26.87 -19.32
C ILE A 684 20.10 26.82 -20.74
N SER A 685 20.87 26.35 -21.71
CA SER A 685 20.40 26.31 -23.11
C SER A 685 19.21 25.37 -23.30
N ARG A 686 19.19 24.24 -22.58
CA ARG A 686 18.09 23.26 -22.61
C ARG A 686 16.82 23.77 -21.94
N LEU A 687 16.95 24.53 -20.85
CA LEU A 687 15.82 24.98 -20.03
C LEU A 687 15.21 26.32 -20.46
N ARG A 688 15.84 27.05 -21.39
CA ARG A 688 15.39 28.40 -21.81
C ARG A 688 14.16 28.41 -22.76
N SER A 689 13.62 27.25 -23.13
CA SER A 689 12.46 27.19 -24.04
C SER A 689 11.13 27.41 -23.30
N GLU A 690 10.11 27.93 -24.01
CA GLU A 690 8.75 28.10 -23.48
C GLU A 690 8.16 26.77 -22.99
N ARG A 691 8.33 25.70 -23.77
CA ARG A 691 7.93 24.34 -23.38
C ARG A 691 8.58 23.90 -22.07
N ALA A 692 9.88 24.16 -21.89
CA ALA A 692 10.56 23.82 -20.64
C ALA A 692 9.97 24.63 -19.47
N ALA A 693 9.71 25.93 -19.64
CA ALA A 693 9.10 26.76 -18.61
C ALA A 693 7.71 26.25 -18.18
N GLU A 694 6.86 25.85 -19.14
CA GLU A 694 5.55 25.25 -18.86
C GLU A 694 5.66 23.94 -18.07
N GLN A 695 6.58 23.04 -18.45
CA GLN A 695 6.77 21.77 -17.75
C GLN A 695 7.33 21.98 -16.34
N ILE A 696 8.36 22.80 -16.18
CA ILE A 696 9.04 23.00 -14.88
C ILE A 696 8.11 23.65 -13.85
N SER A 697 7.28 24.61 -14.26
CA SER A 697 6.37 25.34 -13.36
C SER A 697 5.08 24.57 -13.02
N ASN A 698 4.88 23.39 -13.61
CA ASN A 698 3.71 22.55 -13.35
C ASN A 698 3.82 21.84 -11.98
N LEU A 699 2.71 21.71 -11.23
CA LEU A 699 2.67 20.99 -9.95
C LEU A 699 3.19 19.55 -10.05
N LEU A 700 2.92 18.85 -11.16
CA LEU A 700 3.42 17.49 -11.37
C LEU A 700 4.95 17.43 -11.58
N SER A 701 5.60 18.58 -11.74
CA SER A 701 7.06 18.70 -11.80
C SER A 701 7.65 19.13 -10.48
N TRP A 702 7.31 20.33 -9.99
CA TRP A 702 7.91 20.88 -8.76
C TRP A 702 7.34 20.27 -7.48
N GLY A 703 6.18 19.60 -7.54
CA GLY A 703 5.57 18.91 -6.40
C GLY A 703 5.99 17.44 -6.25
N SER A 704 6.69 16.88 -7.24
CA SER A 704 7.17 15.48 -7.21
C SER A 704 8.33 15.23 -6.25
N PRO A 705 9.33 16.14 -6.11
CA PRO A 705 10.44 15.93 -5.20
C PRO A 705 10.00 15.85 -3.74
N VAL A 706 10.46 14.81 -3.04
CA VAL A 706 10.20 14.60 -1.62
C VAL A 706 11.48 14.25 -0.89
N LEU A 707 11.70 14.88 0.27
CA LEU A 707 12.71 14.53 1.26
C LEU A 707 12.13 13.56 2.29
N LEU A 708 12.77 12.41 2.48
CA LEU A 708 12.46 11.36 3.44
C LEU A 708 13.46 11.36 4.62
N THR A 709 12.99 11.03 5.82
CA THR A 709 13.81 10.89 7.04
C THR A 709 13.51 9.63 7.86
#